data_AF-A0A1F6LTK1-F1
#
_entry.id   AF-A0A1F6LTK1-F1
#
_cell.length_a   1.000
_cell.length_b   1.000
_cell.length_c   1.000
_cell.angle_alpha   90.00
_cell.angle_beta   90.00
_cell.angle_gamma   90.00
#
_symmetry.space_group_name_H-M   'P 1'
#
loop_
_entity.id
_entity.type
_entity.pdbx_description
1 polymer ?
#
loop_
_entity_poly.entity_id
_entity_poly.type
_entity_poly.pdbx_seq_one_letter_code
_entity_poly.pdbx_strand_id
1 'polypeptide(L)'
;MVKCIAIFCGMAIWLYAEGGAAGADPTGYLRADGRRLVDEDGETVMLRGIGVSRAPGLDIIRAREDLLKAAALGANSVRLDIDPSWFAGDTAPGAFDFIDSFVMVAARQNLRVILSMDWRPADDFTDEPGWEDPEQQEELVGLWMTIARRYRDRPEIGAYQLIRAPAPESAREYAFFIQYLIDSVREADTEHLILVSEPKTGNGLFEFDGVQLVYPIDRNLAYTFSEYEPEAFTRQGLDDRPEGIVWPGDIVVSVTELGEWSRRAVQDSVKSTPLKIEAIAPDHADYVAPRVYVLGVGRGRFERILLEEVAVFQREPGDLPIFSDTFSAIQSLWHIDPPGGRVMLERGAAAGEGSLILESKGTMLTAQPFTPLDARRIPKATVNRRYRLTARVYAGETAEAGIGLVFLSEDKYFSEPRDLRARLQDRIEWSRKANAPILLTEFAAPKHAPDHMEIQWMNAVVSACETYGVSWQYRTMREYDDPASLSDRQVYGLLFGPADAPADSFTVWPELQNFLLQSYKVHSFAEETLKLVESHLAEGSPANPVSPPAAGCWVGAQVQDSPLSAAPAGTFDAIMDMTRKLGRLPAWVPVFRPWANAPGEWTAFPEDHFRDISAGGSTPFLTWESRWGLGEISSAMVLEGYADTYIRDWADAARRYGKPFLLRLTRGIESSAYRHVQSIFDARGVTNISWMWSPAATRRSAVPAHRPTGMSDAQAEAVTSAQDTTHVEDFDWPWDSRVDWIGLGVYDRPTPGGDGEAEGLFPAAEVRAQVDAVRKFHTPICLAEIGCESIRGQAEWWVDALRKLQTPDLAPIRAIVLMESPLFGGAAQADFTLRSGSLYFIHKELANPYFVGGD
;
A
#
# COMPACT_ATOMS: atom_id res chain seq x y z
N MET A 1 -2.99 -14.90 -15.66
CA MET A 1 -2.91 -14.00 -14.50
C MET A 1 -4.15 -14.30 -13.69
N VAL A 2 -4.02 -14.96 -12.54
CA VAL A 2 -3.67 -14.25 -11.30
C VAL A 2 -4.53 -13.00 -11.22
N LYS A 3 -5.47 -13.03 -10.27
CA LYS A 3 -6.19 -11.85 -9.81
C LYS A 3 -7.18 -11.39 -10.88
N CYS A 4 -8.45 -11.54 -10.63
CA CYS A 4 -9.06 -10.77 -9.57
C CYS A 4 -10.36 -11.46 -9.18
N ILE A 5 -10.61 -11.52 -7.87
CA ILE A 5 -11.97 -11.37 -7.34
C ILE A 5 -12.78 -12.69 -7.28
N ALA A 6 -12.46 -13.51 -6.27
CA ALA A 6 -13.45 -14.24 -5.47
C ALA A 6 -14.14 -13.28 -4.48
N ILE A 7 -14.57 -12.10 -4.97
CA ILE A 7 -15.43 -11.17 -4.23
C ILE A 7 -16.85 -11.71 -4.40
N PHE A 8 -17.56 -11.83 -3.27
CA PHE A 8 -18.90 -12.39 -3.10
C PHE A 8 -19.01 -13.91 -2.90
N CYS A 9 -18.46 -14.39 -1.80
CA CYS A 9 -19.07 -15.47 -1.00
C CYS A 9 -18.89 -15.10 0.48
N GLY A 10 -19.87 -14.57 1.19
CA GLY A 10 -21.25 -14.31 0.84
C GLY A 10 -21.90 -13.45 1.92
N MET A 11 -22.98 -12.77 1.55
CA MET A 11 -23.78 -11.84 2.35
C MET A 11 -24.51 -12.52 3.54
N ALA A 12 -23.94 -13.56 4.15
CA ALA A 12 -24.55 -14.36 5.20
C ALA A 12 -23.49 -14.88 6.21
N ILE A 13 -22.85 -13.97 6.92
CA ILE A 13 -22.77 -14.09 8.39
C ILE A 13 -23.53 -12.89 8.94
N TRP A 14 -24.84 -12.88 8.77
CA TRP A 14 -25.71 -11.90 9.44
C TRP A 14 -26.62 -12.52 10.50
N LEU A 15 -26.58 -13.85 10.70
CA LEU A 15 -27.26 -14.53 11.78
C LEU A 15 -26.45 -15.78 12.18
N TYR A 16 -26.09 -15.88 13.47
CA TYR A 16 -25.21 -16.87 14.14
C TYR A 16 -23.70 -16.57 14.05
N ALA A 17 -22.99 -16.19 15.12
CA ALA A 17 -23.19 -16.51 16.52
C ALA A 17 -23.28 -15.27 17.42
N GLU A 18 -24.48 -15.02 17.95
CA GLU A 18 -24.60 -14.60 19.33
C GLU A 18 -23.84 -15.63 20.18
N GLY A 19 -22.70 -15.23 20.76
CA GLY A 19 -21.88 -16.06 21.64
C GLY A 19 -20.54 -16.50 21.05
N GLY A 20 -19.56 -15.60 21.01
CA GLY A 20 -18.16 -15.91 20.71
C GLY A 20 -17.29 -14.66 20.70
N ALA A 21 -16.79 -14.27 21.88
CA ALA A 21 -15.87 -13.17 22.20
C ALA A 21 -16.01 -11.88 21.35
N ALA A 22 -16.76 -10.92 21.90
CA ALA A 22 -16.74 -9.53 21.44
C ALA A 22 -15.30 -9.01 21.40
N GLY A 23 -14.74 -8.82 20.20
CA GLY A 23 -13.61 -7.93 20.01
C GLY A 23 -14.16 -6.51 20.10
N ALA A 24 -13.74 -5.76 21.12
CA ALA A 24 -14.17 -4.38 21.34
C ALA A 24 -13.98 -3.54 20.07
N ASP A 25 -15.01 -2.78 19.72
CA ASP A 25 -14.93 -1.64 18.80
C ASP A 25 -13.75 -0.76 19.28
N PRO A 26 -12.80 -0.31 18.43
CA PRO A 26 -11.66 0.51 18.85
C PRO A 26 -12.07 1.95 19.26
N THR A 27 -13.17 2.10 20.00
CA THR A 27 -13.84 3.36 20.32
C THR A 27 -13.35 4.03 21.59
N GLY A 28 -12.23 3.59 22.17
CA GLY A 28 -11.73 4.13 23.43
C GLY A 28 -10.22 4.04 23.61
N TYR A 29 -9.65 4.88 24.49
CA TYR A 29 -8.20 4.94 24.76
C TYR A 29 -7.67 3.69 25.46
N LEU A 30 -6.49 3.22 25.04
CA LEU A 30 -5.77 2.15 25.74
C LEU A 30 -5.10 2.67 27.00
N ARG A 31 -5.19 1.88 28.07
CA ARG A 31 -4.54 2.16 29.35
C ARG A 31 -3.65 1.02 29.80
N ALA A 32 -2.56 1.36 30.47
CA ALA A 32 -1.79 0.42 31.26
C ALA A 32 -2.48 0.19 32.62
N ASP A 33 -2.87 -1.05 32.91
CA ASP A 33 -3.33 -1.50 34.22
C ASP A 33 -2.40 -2.60 34.75
N GLY A 34 -1.43 -2.16 35.55
CA GLY A 34 -0.31 -2.99 35.98
C GLY A 34 0.41 -3.59 34.78
N ARG A 35 0.30 -4.91 34.61
CA ARG A 35 1.00 -5.65 33.53
C ARG A 35 0.16 -5.81 32.26
N ARG A 36 -1.05 -5.28 32.23
CA ARG A 36 -2.01 -5.49 31.14
C ARG A 36 -2.26 -4.18 30.41
N LEU A 37 -2.54 -4.30 29.12
CA LEU A 37 -3.26 -3.24 28.42
C LEU A 37 -4.75 -3.48 28.61
N VAL A 38 -5.49 -2.41 28.87
CA VAL A 38 -6.95 -2.43 28.99
C VAL A 38 -7.57 -1.36 28.12
N ASP A 39 -8.81 -1.56 27.71
CA ASP A 39 -9.64 -0.53 27.08
C ASP A 39 -10.34 0.35 28.14
N GLU A 40 -11.27 1.21 27.69
CA GLU A 40 -12.01 2.13 28.57
C GLU A 40 -12.94 1.42 29.56
N ASP A 41 -13.38 0.21 29.23
CA ASP A 41 -14.22 -0.61 30.10
C ASP A 41 -13.38 -1.39 31.13
N GLY A 42 -12.04 -1.33 31.02
CA GLY A 42 -11.10 -2.06 31.87
C GLY A 42 -10.88 -3.50 31.42
N GLU A 43 -11.37 -3.87 30.23
CA GLU A 43 -11.20 -5.20 29.66
C GLU A 43 -9.81 -5.36 29.06
N THR A 44 -9.22 -6.55 29.22
CA THR A 44 -7.84 -6.78 28.79
C THR A 44 -7.74 -6.84 27.27
N VAL A 45 -6.90 -5.97 26.70
CA VAL A 45 -6.62 -5.90 25.27
C VAL A 45 -5.27 -6.52 24.96
N MET A 46 -5.24 -7.42 23.98
CA MET A 46 -4.01 -7.94 23.40
C MET A 46 -3.87 -7.43 21.97
N LEU A 47 -2.86 -6.60 21.72
CA LEU A 47 -2.56 -6.08 20.40
C LEU A 47 -1.80 -7.15 19.59
N ARG A 48 -2.38 -7.50 18.45
CA ARG A 48 -1.83 -8.37 17.41
C ARG A 48 -1.72 -7.53 16.16
N GLY A 49 -0.51 -7.21 15.76
CA GLY A 49 -0.36 -6.23 14.69
C GLY A 49 0.81 -6.43 13.77
N ILE A 50 0.84 -5.55 12.78
CA ILE A 50 1.79 -5.58 11.67
C ILE A 50 2.25 -4.14 11.42
N GLY A 51 3.56 -3.96 11.32
CA GLY A 51 4.13 -2.68 10.93
C GLY A 51 3.86 -2.36 9.46
N VAL A 52 3.65 -1.08 9.18
CA VAL A 52 3.59 -0.51 7.84
C VAL A 52 4.73 0.49 7.78
N SER A 53 5.87 0.06 7.22
CA SER A 53 7.08 0.89 7.14
C SER A 53 6.93 1.99 6.09
N ARG A 54 7.77 3.03 6.23
CA ARG A 54 7.95 4.20 5.35
C ARG A 54 7.23 4.04 4.01
N ALA A 55 5.98 4.46 3.91
CA ALA A 55 5.28 4.46 2.63
C ALA A 55 6.06 5.39 1.69
N PRO A 56 6.79 4.88 0.68
CA PRO A 56 7.62 5.75 -0.14
C PRO A 56 6.72 6.78 -0.82
N GLY A 57 6.94 8.07 -0.55
CA GLY A 57 6.15 9.16 -1.12
C GLY A 57 4.74 9.35 -0.54
N LEU A 58 4.46 8.91 0.70
CA LEU A 58 3.15 9.11 1.35
C LEU A 58 1.98 8.50 0.54
N ASP A 59 2.20 7.35 -0.09
CA ASP A 59 1.22 6.68 -0.95
C ASP A 59 0.11 6.00 -0.14
N ILE A 60 -1.01 6.69 0.04
CA ILE A 60 -2.18 6.19 0.77
C ILE A 60 -2.85 4.99 0.09
N ILE A 61 -2.71 4.82 -1.23
CA ILE A 61 -3.29 3.67 -1.95
C ILE A 61 -2.58 2.40 -1.51
N ARG A 62 -1.25 2.41 -1.49
CA ARG A 62 -0.45 1.28 -1.01
C ARG A 62 -0.67 1.01 0.48
N ALA A 63 -0.69 2.06 1.30
CA ALA A 63 -0.95 1.91 2.73
C ALA A 63 -2.33 1.27 2.97
N ARG A 64 -3.37 1.64 2.20
CA ARG A 64 -4.69 1.00 2.27
C ARG A 64 -4.65 -0.48 1.95
N GLU A 65 -3.88 -0.91 0.94
CA GLU A 65 -3.73 -2.34 0.65
C GLU A 65 -3.11 -3.09 1.83
N ASP A 66 -2.12 -2.50 2.49
CA ASP A 66 -1.44 -3.13 3.62
C ASP A 66 -2.33 -3.20 4.86
N LEU A 67 -3.13 -2.16 5.12
CA LEU A 67 -4.15 -2.17 6.17
C LEU A 67 -5.22 -3.25 5.94
N LEU A 68 -5.73 -3.38 4.72
CA LEU A 68 -6.71 -4.42 4.38
C LEU A 68 -6.13 -5.82 4.54
N LYS A 69 -4.87 -6.02 4.14
CA LYS A 69 -4.18 -7.30 4.34
C LYS A 69 -3.96 -7.60 5.81
N ALA A 70 -3.55 -6.61 6.61
CA ALA A 70 -3.38 -6.78 8.05
C ALA A 70 -4.70 -7.19 8.73
N ALA A 71 -5.81 -6.52 8.40
CA ALA A 71 -7.13 -6.90 8.91
C ALA A 71 -7.54 -8.32 8.47
N ALA A 72 -7.30 -8.69 7.21
CA ALA A 72 -7.58 -10.03 6.70
C ALA A 72 -6.72 -11.13 7.37
N LEU A 73 -5.55 -10.77 7.89
CA LEU A 73 -4.69 -11.64 8.71
C LEU A 73 -5.17 -11.77 10.17
N GLY A 74 -6.25 -11.08 10.55
CA GLY A 74 -6.76 -11.06 11.91
C GLY A 74 -6.00 -10.11 12.84
N ALA A 75 -5.19 -9.19 12.30
CA ALA A 75 -4.61 -8.13 13.10
C ALA A 75 -5.72 -7.23 13.67
N ASN A 76 -5.52 -6.74 14.89
CA ASN A 76 -6.36 -5.72 15.52
C ASN A 76 -5.60 -4.40 15.75
N SER A 77 -4.35 -4.34 15.29
CA SER A 77 -3.51 -3.16 15.39
C SER A 77 -2.50 -3.10 14.24
N VAL A 78 -2.02 -1.90 13.95
CA VAL A 78 -0.97 -1.65 12.96
C VAL A 78 -0.03 -0.59 13.50
N ARG A 79 1.27 -0.71 13.20
CA ARG A 79 2.27 0.29 13.55
C ARG A 79 2.69 1.08 12.32
N LEU A 80 2.43 2.38 12.30
CA LEU A 80 2.92 3.27 11.25
C LEU A 80 4.28 3.82 11.66
N ASP A 81 5.33 3.46 10.91
CA ASP A 81 6.67 4.02 11.11
C ASP A 81 6.78 5.38 10.40
N ILE A 82 6.89 6.43 11.20
CA ILE A 82 6.94 7.83 10.78
C ILE A 82 8.39 8.26 10.66
N ASP A 83 8.74 8.83 9.53
CA ASP A 83 10.02 9.51 9.33
C ASP A 83 9.87 11.01 9.67
N PRO A 84 10.70 11.57 10.56
CA PRO A 84 10.66 13.00 10.87
C PRO A 84 10.78 13.91 9.64
N SER A 85 11.47 13.46 8.59
CA SER A 85 11.69 14.24 7.36
C SER A 85 10.39 14.53 6.60
N TRP A 86 9.32 13.78 6.84
CA TRP A 86 7.99 14.03 6.26
C TRP A 86 7.42 15.40 6.65
N PHE A 87 7.87 15.96 7.78
CA PHE A 87 7.38 17.23 8.31
C PHE A 87 8.28 18.43 7.97
N ALA A 88 9.30 18.22 7.13
CA ALA A 88 10.20 19.28 6.69
C ALA A 88 9.76 19.91 5.36
N GLY A 89 9.98 21.23 5.23
CA GLY A 89 9.75 21.98 3.99
C GLY A 89 8.30 21.94 3.47
N ASP A 90 8.13 21.99 2.15
CA ASP A 90 6.81 22.04 1.48
C ASP A 90 5.99 20.73 1.61
N THR A 91 6.57 19.66 2.13
CA THR A 91 5.92 18.34 2.26
C THR A 91 5.09 18.17 3.53
N ALA A 92 5.27 19.05 4.52
CA ALA A 92 4.63 18.96 5.83
C ALA A 92 3.08 18.88 5.81
N PRO A 93 2.35 19.63 4.95
CA PRO A 93 0.89 19.47 4.85
C PRO A 93 0.48 18.06 4.39
N GLY A 94 1.20 17.47 3.44
CA GLY A 94 0.91 16.15 2.90
C GLY A 94 1.14 15.01 3.90
N ALA A 95 2.06 15.18 4.86
CA ALA A 95 2.34 14.20 5.90
C ALA A 95 1.16 14.04 6.88
N PHE A 96 0.57 15.14 7.34
CA PHE A 96 -0.60 15.08 8.21
C PHE A 96 -1.84 14.54 7.48
N ASP A 97 -2.06 14.95 6.23
CA ASP A 97 -3.17 14.42 5.41
C ASP A 97 -3.04 12.91 5.19
N PHE A 98 -1.81 12.42 5.00
CA PHE A 98 -1.53 10.99 4.90
C PHE A 98 -1.83 10.26 6.22
N ILE A 99 -1.34 10.75 7.36
CA ILE A 99 -1.59 10.11 8.67
C ILE A 99 -3.09 10.13 9.00
N ASP A 100 -3.80 11.24 8.77
CA ASP A 100 -5.25 11.33 8.97
C ASP A 100 -5.99 10.26 8.14
N SER A 101 -5.60 10.13 6.87
CA SER A 101 -6.17 9.14 5.96
C SER A 101 -5.83 7.71 6.39
N PHE A 102 -4.59 7.46 6.83
CA PHE A 102 -4.14 6.18 7.35
C PHE A 102 -4.96 5.76 8.56
N VAL A 103 -5.09 6.64 9.56
CA VAL A 103 -5.87 6.41 10.78
C VAL A 103 -7.33 6.15 10.44
N MET A 104 -7.93 6.94 9.55
CA MET A 104 -9.30 6.73 9.11
C MET A 104 -9.51 5.36 8.44
N VAL A 105 -8.59 4.93 7.58
CA VAL A 105 -8.68 3.62 6.91
C VAL A 105 -8.49 2.48 7.90
N ALA A 106 -7.51 2.59 8.82
CA ALA A 106 -7.26 1.61 9.86
C ALA A 106 -8.49 1.45 10.78
N ALA A 107 -9.07 2.56 11.24
CA ALA A 107 -10.27 2.58 12.06
C ALA A 107 -11.45 1.84 11.42
N ARG A 108 -11.68 2.06 10.10
CA ARG A 108 -12.73 1.36 9.35
C ARG A 108 -12.53 -0.15 9.25
N GLN A 109 -11.33 -0.65 9.53
CA GLN A 109 -11.01 -2.08 9.56
C GLN A 109 -10.90 -2.61 11.00
N ASN A 110 -11.34 -1.85 12.00
CA ASN A 110 -11.18 -2.16 13.41
C ASN A 110 -9.71 -2.34 13.85
N LEU A 111 -8.79 -1.63 13.20
CA LEU A 111 -7.37 -1.63 13.52
C LEU A 111 -7.02 -0.41 14.37
N ARG A 112 -6.39 -0.64 15.53
CA ARG A 112 -5.76 0.42 16.32
C ARG A 112 -4.42 0.82 15.72
N VAL A 113 -4.14 2.11 15.63
CA VAL A 113 -2.88 2.62 15.08
C VAL A 113 -1.87 2.89 16.19
N ILE A 114 -0.65 2.40 16.04
CA ILE A 114 0.50 2.82 16.82
C ILE A 114 1.31 3.76 15.93
N LEU A 115 1.42 5.04 16.32
CA LEU A 115 2.32 5.98 15.65
C LEU A 115 3.72 5.79 16.22
N SER A 116 4.69 5.41 15.40
CA SER A 116 6.04 5.03 15.82
C SER A 116 7.06 5.91 15.13
N MET A 117 7.84 6.69 15.87
CA MET A 117 8.84 7.56 15.27
C MET A 117 10.13 6.80 14.98
N ASP A 118 10.52 6.76 13.71
CA ASP A 118 11.81 6.23 13.30
C ASP A 118 12.86 7.35 13.28
N TRP A 119 13.27 7.80 14.46
CA TRP A 119 14.30 8.83 14.62
C TRP A 119 15.70 8.22 14.39
N ARG A 120 16.09 8.15 13.12
CA ARG A 120 17.41 7.71 12.64
C ARG A 120 17.91 8.68 11.55
N PRO A 121 19.24 8.80 11.33
CA PRO A 121 19.77 9.51 10.17
C PRO A 121 19.23 8.89 8.87
N ALA A 122 19.10 9.70 7.82
CA ALA A 122 18.47 9.31 6.56
C ALA A 122 19.33 8.35 5.69
N ASP A 123 20.48 7.91 6.18
CA ASP A 123 21.54 7.28 5.39
C ASP A 123 22.29 6.26 6.26
N ASP A 124 22.29 4.97 5.88
CA ASP A 124 23.03 3.90 6.56
C ASP A 124 24.58 4.02 6.48
N PHE A 125 25.14 5.19 6.13
CA PHE A 125 26.58 5.29 5.82
C PHE A 125 27.40 6.45 6.37
N THR A 126 26.87 7.51 7.00
CA THR A 126 27.72 8.47 7.76
C THR A 126 26.92 9.38 8.70
N ASP A 127 27.48 9.52 9.91
CA ASP A 127 27.22 10.45 11.02
C ASP A 127 25.90 10.30 11.82
N GLU A 128 26.10 9.98 13.10
CA GLU A 128 25.16 9.44 14.08
C GLU A 128 24.02 10.41 14.44
N PRO A 129 22.84 9.88 14.84
CA PRO A 129 21.75 10.72 15.35
C PRO A 129 22.24 11.60 16.49
N GLY A 130 21.78 12.86 16.52
CA GLY A 130 22.15 13.86 17.53
C GLY A 130 21.58 13.57 18.92
N TRP A 131 21.88 12.39 19.48
CA TRP A 131 21.59 12.07 20.89
C TRP A 131 22.21 13.09 21.84
N GLU A 132 23.31 13.73 21.45
CA GLU A 132 23.95 14.83 22.19
C GLU A 132 23.60 16.23 21.65
N ASP A 133 22.86 16.32 20.53
CA ASP A 133 22.52 17.60 19.90
C ASP A 133 21.19 18.16 20.45
N PRO A 134 21.22 19.23 21.26
CA PRO A 134 20.01 19.79 21.84
C PRO A 134 19.03 20.32 20.79
N GLU A 135 19.50 20.74 19.61
CA GLU A 135 18.63 21.26 18.55
C GLU A 135 17.79 20.12 17.95
N GLN A 136 18.42 18.98 17.63
CA GLN A 136 17.71 17.80 17.13
C GLN A 136 16.75 17.19 18.18
N GLN A 137 17.14 17.23 19.46
CA GLN A 137 16.27 16.82 20.56
C GLN A 137 15.03 17.71 20.66
N GLU A 138 15.20 19.04 20.60
CA GLU A 138 14.09 20.01 20.64
C GLU A 138 13.19 19.91 19.39
N GLU A 139 13.75 19.65 18.21
CA GLU A 139 12.98 19.38 16.99
C GLU A 139 12.07 18.16 17.14
N LEU A 140 12.61 17.05 17.67
CA LEU A 140 11.83 15.85 17.93
C LEU A 140 10.73 16.10 18.97
N VAL A 141 11.04 16.81 20.05
CA VAL A 141 10.07 17.21 21.08
C VAL A 141 8.96 18.06 20.47
N GLY A 142 9.31 19.09 19.71
CA GLY A 142 8.35 19.98 19.05
C GLY A 142 7.45 19.25 18.05
N LEU A 143 8.01 18.31 17.28
CA LEU A 143 7.23 17.46 16.37
C LEU A 143 6.25 16.59 17.14
N TRP A 144 6.69 15.90 18.19
CA TRP A 144 5.82 15.07 19.01
C TRP A 144 4.72 15.86 19.71
N MET A 145 5.01 17.04 20.24
CA MET A 145 3.97 17.93 20.78
C MET A 145 2.94 18.32 19.72
N THR A 146 3.37 18.53 18.47
CA THR A 146 2.46 18.86 17.36
C THR A 146 1.56 17.67 17.00
N ILE A 147 2.13 16.47 16.86
CA ILE A 147 1.41 15.22 16.62
C ILE A 147 0.41 14.97 17.75
N ALA A 148 0.87 15.02 19.00
CA ALA A 148 0.05 14.81 20.19
C ALA A 148 -1.11 15.80 20.28
N ARG A 149 -0.88 17.11 20.06
CA ARG A 149 -1.96 18.11 20.05
C ARG A 149 -3.01 17.84 18.97
N ARG A 150 -2.59 17.39 17.78
CA ARG A 150 -3.50 17.10 16.66
C ARG A 150 -4.37 15.87 16.94
N TYR A 151 -3.77 14.83 17.53
CA TYR A 151 -4.39 13.51 17.64
C TYR A 151 -4.95 13.18 19.02
N ARG A 152 -4.79 14.05 20.03
CA ARG A 152 -5.28 13.82 21.40
C ARG A 152 -6.73 13.36 21.55
N ASP A 153 -7.59 13.72 20.60
CA ASP A 153 -9.03 13.42 20.60
C ASP A 153 -9.38 12.24 19.64
N ARG A 154 -8.39 11.41 19.27
CA ARG A 154 -8.49 10.31 18.29
C ARG A 154 -8.15 8.94 18.88
N PRO A 155 -9.08 8.28 19.60
CA PRO A 155 -8.83 7.00 20.27
C PRO A 155 -8.53 5.82 19.31
N GLU A 156 -8.72 6.01 18.00
CA GLU A 156 -8.30 5.05 16.99
C GLU A 156 -6.78 4.89 16.95
N ILE A 157 -6.04 5.91 17.40
CA ILE A 157 -4.62 5.80 17.73
C ILE A 157 -4.54 5.15 19.11
N GLY A 158 -4.07 3.90 19.14
CA GLY A 158 -3.94 3.13 20.37
C GLY A 158 -2.75 3.56 21.21
N ALA A 159 -1.64 4.00 20.58
CA ALA A 159 -0.44 4.39 21.30
C ALA A 159 0.53 5.26 20.48
N TYR A 160 1.41 5.97 21.19
CA TYR A 160 2.58 6.65 20.63
C TYR A 160 3.86 5.92 21.03
N GLN A 161 4.60 5.37 20.06
CA GLN A 161 5.96 4.87 20.26
C GLN A 161 6.96 5.98 19.95
N LEU A 162 7.43 6.63 21.02
CA LEU A 162 8.15 7.91 20.92
C LEU A 162 9.43 7.84 20.10
N ILE A 163 10.18 6.75 20.24
CA ILE A 163 11.40 6.49 19.47
C ILE A 163 11.49 5.00 19.19
N ARG A 164 11.63 4.61 17.92
CA ARG A 164 11.78 3.22 17.48
C ARG A 164 13.22 2.74 17.59
N ALA A 165 13.44 1.73 18.44
CA ALA A 165 14.73 1.07 18.64
C ALA A 165 15.90 2.08 18.84
N PRO A 166 15.86 2.89 19.92
CA PRO A 166 16.83 3.94 20.20
C PRO A 166 18.24 3.36 20.39
N ALA A 167 19.28 4.09 19.99
CA ALA A 167 20.69 3.68 20.14
C ALA A 167 21.51 4.80 20.79
N PRO A 168 21.21 5.17 22.04
CA PRO A 168 21.92 6.21 22.79
C PRO A 168 23.34 5.74 23.16
N GLU A 169 24.26 6.69 23.34
CA GLU A 169 25.61 6.40 23.85
C GLU A 169 25.59 5.94 25.31
N SER A 170 24.66 6.47 26.12
CA SER A 170 24.48 6.07 27.51
C SER A 170 23.01 5.84 27.88
N ALA A 171 22.78 4.85 28.75
CA ALA A 171 21.49 4.65 29.38
C ALA A 171 20.99 5.88 30.15
N ARG A 172 21.89 6.59 30.80
CA ARG A 172 21.54 7.76 31.60
C ARG A 172 20.93 8.86 30.74
N GLU A 173 21.56 9.21 29.63
CA GLU A 173 21.04 10.24 28.70
C GLU A 173 19.69 9.82 28.14
N TYR A 174 19.54 8.54 27.76
CA TYR A 174 18.27 8.04 27.30
C TYR A 174 17.17 8.19 28.35
N ALA A 175 17.43 7.82 29.60
CA ALA A 175 16.46 7.96 30.69
C ALA A 175 16.04 9.42 30.92
N PHE A 176 16.98 10.37 30.85
CA PHE A 176 16.66 11.79 30.98
C PHE A 176 15.87 12.33 29.80
N PHE A 177 16.33 12.05 28.58
CA PHE A 177 15.71 12.56 27.37
C PHE A 177 14.31 11.95 27.15
N ILE A 178 14.14 10.64 27.40
CA ILE A 178 12.84 10.01 27.25
C ILE A 178 11.84 10.53 28.28
N GLN A 179 12.25 10.82 29.52
CA GLN A 179 11.38 11.47 30.51
C GLN A 179 10.99 12.88 30.05
N TYR A 180 11.95 13.67 29.57
CA TYR A 180 11.68 15.01 29.04
C TYR A 180 10.65 14.96 27.90
N LEU A 181 10.86 14.06 26.94
CA LEU A 181 9.96 13.88 25.81
C LEU A 181 8.55 13.43 26.25
N ILE A 182 8.45 12.52 27.22
CA ILE A 182 7.17 12.10 27.81
C ILE A 182 6.46 13.28 28.46
N ASP A 183 7.16 14.06 29.30
CA ASP A 183 6.60 15.21 29.99
C ASP A 183 6.06 16.24 28.98
N SER A 184 6.82 16.54 27.93
CA SER A 184 6.41 17.45 26.85
C SER A 184 5.19 16.95 26.06
N VAL A 185 5.14 15.64 25.75
CA VAL A 185 3.96 15.03 25.11
C VAL A 185 2.74 15.13 26.04
N ARG A 186 2.92 14.95 27.36
CA ARG A 186 1.84 15.07 28.35
C ARG A 186 1.31 16.48 28.52
N GLU A 187 2.07 17.52 28.16
CA GLU A 187 1.53 18.89 28.06
C GLU A 187 0.50 19.03 26.93
N ALA A 188 0.62 18.22 25.88
CA ALA A 188 -0.23 18.23 24.70
C ALA A 188 -1.39 17.22 24.76
N ASP A 189 -1.13 16.04 25.31
CA ASP A 189 -2.02 14.88 25.29
C ASP A 189 -1.87 14.02 26.55
N THR A 190 -2.94 13.95 27.31
CA THR A 190 -2.95 13.27 28.61
C THR A 190 -3.50 11.84 28.55
N GLU A 191 -4.03 11.40 27.40
CA GLU A 191 -4.87 10.22 27.31
C GLU A 191 -4.14 9.02 26.69
N HIS A 192 -3.46 9.21 25.56
CA HIS A 192 -2.86 8.11 24.80
C HIS A 192 -1.80 7.32 25.57
N LEU A 193 -1.75 6.01 25.34
CA LEU A 193 -0.69 5.14 25.82
C LEU A 193 0.64 5.57 25.18
N ILE A 194 1.69 5.68 25.99
CA ILE A 194 3.05 5.91 25.48
C ILE A 194 3.83 4.60 25.55
N LEU A 195 4.44 4.23 24.42
CA LEU A 195 5.33 3.08 24.30
C LEU A 195 6.79 3.56 24.41
N VAL A 196 7.49 3.07 25.42
CA VAL A 196 8.90 3.35 25.68
C VAL A 196 9.74 2.18 25.18
N SER A 197 10.60 2.43 24.21
CA SER A 197 11.44 1.38 23.61
C SER A 197 12.67 1.06 24.45
N GLU A 198 13.06 -0.20 24.46
CA GLU A 198 14.38 -0.62 24.93
C GLU A 198 15.48 -0.10 23.98
N PRO A 199 16.60 0.43 24.51
CA PRO A 199 17.78 0.76 23.71
C PRO A 199 18.43 -0.44 23.03
N LYS A 200 18.85 -0.30 21.77
CA LYS A 200 19.59 -1.31 20.97
C LYS A 200 20.92 -1.74 21.60
N THR A 201 21.44 -0.98 22.56
CA THR A 201 22.78 -1.15 23.13
C THR A 201 22.78 -2.01 24.42
N GLY A 202 21.63 -2.46 24.93
CA GLY A 202 21.55 -3.21 26.20
C GLY A 202 21.50 -4.74 26.05
N ASN A 203 22.12 -5.45 26.99
CA ASN A 203 22.10 -6.91 27.18
C ASN A 203 20.71 -7.47 27.58
N GLY A 204 19.63 -6.84 27.11
CA GLY A 204 18.27 -7.12 27.51
C GLY A 204 17.92 -6.61 28.92
N LEU A 205 16.65 -6.20 29.07
CA LEU A 205 15.93 -5.87 30.30
C LEU A 205 16.10 -4.43 30.81
N PHE A 206 16.29 -3.45 29.92
CA PHE A 206 16.51 -2.05 30.32
C PHE A 206 17.70 -1.90 31.31
N GLU A 207 18.70 -2.77 31.15
CA GLU A 207 19.93 -2.78 31.94
C GLU A 207 21.11 -2.47 31.03
N PHE A 208 21.93 -1.51 31.45
CA PHE A 208 23.07 -1.01 30.68
C PHE A 208 24.25 -0.83 31.62
N ASP A 209 25.39 -1.46 31.33
CA ASP A 209 26.56 -1.50 32.21
C ASP A 209 26.28 -1.93 33.67
N GLY A 210 25.30 -2.82 33.87
CA GLY A 210 24.87 -3.26 35.21
C GLY A 210 24.03 -2.22 35.99
N VAL A 211 23.63 -1.14 35.32
CA VAL A 211 22.73 -0.11 35.86
C VAL A 211 21.35 -0.31 35.26
N GLN A 212 20.35 -0.53 36.12
CA GLN A 212 18.96 -0.46 35.69
C GLN A 212 18.62 0.97 35.30
N LEU A 213 18.13 1.15 34.07
CA LEU A 213 17.53 2.41 33.64
C LEU A 213 16.43 2.81 34.63
N VAL A 214 16.46 4.06 35.09
CA VAL A 214 15.36 4.60 35.88
C VAL A 214 14.14 4.65 34.97
N TYR A 215 13.09 3.95 35.37
CA TYR A 215 11.82 3.94 34.65
C TYR A 215 11.33 5.37 34.46
N PRO A 216 10.95 5.78 33.24
CA PRO A 216 10.20 7.00 33.10
C PRO A 216 8.91 6.91 33.91
N ILE A 217 8.52 8.02 34.52
CA ILE A 217 7.33 8.16 35.35
C ILE A 217 6.25 8.78 34.49
N ASP A 218 5.18 8.02 34.24
CA ASP A 218 3.92 8.51 33.70
C ASP A 218 2.80 7.55 34.11
N ARG A 219 1.56 8.04 34.01
CA ARG A 219 0.36 7.30 34.41
C ARG A 219 -0.08 6.24 33.40
N ASN A 220 0.43 6.26 32.17
CA ASN A 220 -0.03 5.40 31.08
C ASN A 220 1.12 5.00 30.13
N LEU A 221 2.01 4.13 30.62
CA LEU A 221 3.17 3.62 29.87
C LEU A 221 3.09 2.12 29.60
N ALA A 222 3.63 1.70 28.47
CA ALA A 222 4.05 0.33 28.21
C ALA A 222 5.45 0.30 27.61
N TYR A 223 6.14 -0.82 27.78
CA TYR A 223 7.54 -0.95 27.40
C TYR A 223 7.69 -1.89 26.22
N THR A 224 8.56 -1.55 25.28
CA THR A 224 8.71 -2.32 24.04
C THR A 224 10.10 -2.88 23.87
N PHE A 225 10.16 -4.08 23.27
CA PHE A 225 11.40 -4.78 22.96
C PHE A 225 11.27 -5.44 21.58
N SER A 226 12.40 -5.94 21.06
CA SER A 226 12.47 -6.65 19.78
C SER A 226 13.00 -8.07 20.00
N GLU A 227 12.67 -8.99 19.10
CA GLU A 227 13.14 -10.37 19.11
C GLU A 227 13.68 -10.72 17.73
N TYR A 228 14.98 -11.02 17.67
CA TYR A 228 15.67 -11.45 16.46
C TYR A 228 16.63 -12.62 16.74
N GLU A 229 16.60 -13.22 17.93
CA GLU A 229 17.53 -14.32 18.23
C GLU A 229 17.01 -15.66 17.71
N PRO A 230 17.84 -16.51 17.09
CA PRO A 230 19.27 -16.28 16.82
C PRO A 230 19.50 -15.32 15.65
N GLU A 231 20.27 -14.25 15.87
CA GLU A 231 20.48 -13.22 14.84
C GLU A 231 21.09 -13.75 13.56
N ALA A 232 21.96 -14.77 13.67
CA ALA A 232 22.55 -15.42 12.52
C ALA A 232 21.44 -16.00 11.61
N PHE A 233 20.39 -16.58 12.18
CA PHE A 233 19.24 -17.08 11.41
C PHE A 233 18.31 -15.97 10.94
N THR A 234 17.92 -15.04 11.81
CA THR A 234 16.87 -14.05 11.47
C THR A 234 17.37 -12.95 10.55
N ARG A 235 18.68 -12.72 10.50
CA ARG A 235 19.35 -11.69 9.67
C ARG A 235 20.26 -12.29 8.60
N GLN A 236 20.14 -13.57 8.28
CA GLN A 236 20.84 -14.13 7.12
C GLN A 236 20.48 -13.33 5.85
N GLY A 237 21.46 -13.12 4.96
CA GLY A 237 21.32 -12.35 3.73
C GLY A 237 21.25 -10.82 3.87
N LEU A 238 21.28 -10.27 5.09
CA LEU A 238 21.46 -8.83 5.34
C LEU A 238 22.95 -8.51 5.50
N ASP A 239 23.44 -7.38 4.99
CA ASP A 239 24.82 -6.90 5.17
C ASP A 239 25.90 -7.95 4.89
N ASP A 240 25.76 -8.69 3.78
CA ASP A 240 26.63 -9.81 3.39
C ASP A 240 26.66 -10.98 4.40
N ARG A 241 25.69 -11.06 5.33
CA ARG A 241 25.60 -12.16 6.31
C ARG A 241 25.34 -13.51 5.63
N PRO A 242 25.91 -14.62 6.16
CA PRO A 242 25.82 -15.93 5.51
C PRO A 242 24.37 -16.46 5.35
N GLU A 243 24.01 -16.89 4.14
CA GLU A 243 22.66 -17.32 3.72
C GLU A 243 22.39 -18.83 3.75
N GLY A 244 21.30 -19.32 4.33
CA GLY A 244 20.97 -20.75 4.44
C GLY A 244 21.26 -21.30 5.82
N ILE A 245 21.12 -20.47 6.85
CA ILE A 245 21.18 -20.87 8.25
C ILE A 245 19.85 -21.55 8.57
N VAL A 246 19.90 -22.67 9.28
CA VAL A 246 18.73 -23.47 9.61
C VAL A 246 18.31 -23.23 11.06
N TRP A 247 17.01 -23.25 11.31
CA TRP A 247 16.44 -23.17 12.65
C TRP A 247 15.14 -24.00 12.72
N PRO A 248 14.91 -24.81 13.78
CA PRO A 248 15.82 -25.11 14.89
C PRO A 248 17.11 -25.80 14.44
N GLY A 249 18.24 -25.50 15.07
CA GLY A 249 19.53 -26.02 14.63
C GLY A 249 20.75 -25.41 15.31
N ASP A 250 21.91 -25.87 14.85
CA ASP A 250 23.22 -25.34 15.27
C ASP A 250 23.41 -23.91 14.72
N ILE A 251 23.65 -22.97 15.64
CA ILE A 251 23.97 -21.57 15.36
C ILE A 251 25.45 -21.34 15.66
N VAL A 252 26.20 -21.00 14.62
CA VAL A 252 27.63 -20.67 14.73
C VAL A 252 27.77 -19.25 15.31
N VAL A 253 28.49 -19.13 16.41
CA VAL A 253 28.77 -17.87 17.12
C VAL A 253 30.08 -17.27 16.65
N SER A 254 31.12 -18.10 16.55
CA SER A 254 32.45 -17.69 16.14
C SER A 254 33.18 -18.81 15.46
N VAL A 255 34.17 -18.45 14.65
CA VAL A 255 35.14 -19.38 14.08
C VAL A 255 36.52 -19.00 14.63
N THR A 256 37.18 -19.94 15.29
CA THR A 256 38.45 -19.72 15.98
C THR A 256 39.57 -20.54 15.35
N GLU A 257 40.79 -19.98 15.38
CA GLU A 257 41.98 -20.69 14.90
C GLU A 257 42.43 -21.77 15.88
N LEU A 258 42.67 -22.98 15.36
CA LEU A 258 43.17 -24.10 16.14
C LEU A 258 44.70 -24.14 16.13
N GLY A 259 45.29 -23.72 17.24
CA GLY A 259 46.73 -23.84 17.50
C GLY A 259 47.61 -23.02 16.55
N GLU A 260 48.91 -23.34 16.51
CA GLU A 260 49.82 -22.71 15.56
C GLU A 260 49.64 -23.30 14.16
N TRP A 261 49.30 -22.43 13.21
CA TRP A 261 49.30 -22.74 11.78
C TRP A 261 50.66 -23.25 11.28
N SER A 262 50.60 -24.24 10.41
CA SER A 262 51.80 -24.80 9.77
C SER A 262 52.25 -23.85 8.66
N ARG A 263 53.48 -23.33 8.72
CA ARG A 263 53.99 -22.33 7.75
C ARG A 263 55.34 -22.69 7.13
N ARG A 264 55.57 -22.19 5.92
CA ARG A 264 56.85 -22.28 5.19
C ARG A 264 57.09 -21.01 4.39
N ALA A 265 58.33 -20.53 4.38
CA ALA A 265 58.70 -19.29 3.71
C ALA A 265 59.97 -19.38 2.88
N VAL A 266 60.17 -18.33 2.10
CA VAL A 266 61.42 -17.97 1.44
C VAL A 266 61.83 -16.56 1.88
N GLN A 267 63.14 -16.30 1.85
CA GLN A 267 63.73 -15.01 2.13
C GLN A 267 64.69 -14.66 0.99
N ASP A 268 64.76 -13.38 0.62
CA ASP A 268 65.74 -12.84 -0.33
C ASP A 268 65.82 -13.66 -1.65
N SER A 269 64.67 -13.83 -2.30
CA SER A 269 64.57 -14.70 -3.48
C SER A 269 64.73 -13.89 -4.75
N VAL A 270 65.64 -14.30 -5.66
CA VAL A 270 65.80 -13.66 -6.97
C VAL A 270 64.66 -14.04 -7.94
N LYS A 271 63.95 -15.14 -7.68
CA LYS A 271 62.84 -15.64 -8.50
C LYS A 271 61.78 -16.35 -7.66
N SER A 272 60.57 -16.44 -8.22
CA SER A 272 59.46 -17.20 -7.65
C SER A 272 59.84 -18.67 -7.40
N THR A 273 59.74 -19.10 -6.15
CA THR A 273 60.16 -20.41 -5.64
C THR A 273 58.94 -21.24 -5.26
N PRO A 274 58.84 -22.50 -5.71
CA PRO A 274 57.72 -23.35 -5.33
C PRO A 274 57.82 -23.74 -3.85
N LEU A 275 56.76 -23.42 -3.09
CA LEU A 275 56.56 -23.85 -1.72
C LEU A 275 55.47 -24.91 -1.63
N LYS A 276 55.70 -25.84 -0.71
CA LYS A 276 54.77 -26.90 -0.35
C LYS A 276 54.79 -27.10 1.16
N ILE A 277 53.60 -27.18 1.74
CA ILE A 277 53.39 -27.57 3.13
C ILE A 277 52.26 -28.59 3.23
N GLU A 278 52.38 -29.52 4.16
CA GLU A 278 51.35 -30.50 4.48
C GLU A 278 51.11 -30.50 5.99
N ALA A 279 49.86 -30.59 6.41
CA ALA A 279 49.46 -30.69 7.81
C ALA A 279 48.28 -31.66 7.94
N ILE A 280 48.19 -32.34 9.08
CA ILE A 280 47.04 -33.18 9.42
C ILE A 280 46.06 -32.31 10.19
N ALA A 281 44.78 -32.39 9.84
CA ALA A 281 43.72 -31.67 10.55
C ALA A 281 43.68 -32.14 12.01
N PRO A 282 43.82 -31.23 12.99
CA PRO A 282 43.73 -31.58 14.41
C PRO A 282 42.33 -32.06 14.77
N ASP A 283 42.21 -32.69 15.93
CA ASP A 283 40.91 -33.01 16.51
C ASP A 283 40.09 -31.72 16.66
N HIS A 284 38.79 -31.78 16.32
CA HIS A 284 37.85 -30.64 16.30
C HIS A 284 38.06 -29.60 15.19
N ALA A 285 38.92 -29.85 14.18
CA ALA A 285 38.98 -28.98 13.01
C ALA A 285 37.71 -29.13 12.14
N ASP A 286 36.96 -28.04 12.00
CA ASP A 286 35.79 -27.92 11.13
C ASP A 286 36.18 -27.41 9.74
N TYR A 287 37.22 -26.58 9.66
CA TYR A 287 37.68 -25.95 8.42
C TYR A 287 39.20 -25.97 8.23
N VAL A 288 39.60 -25.83 6.96
CA VAL A 288 41.00 -25.70 6.54
C VAL A 288 41.17 -24.58 5.52
N ALA A 289 42.23 -23.81 5.69
CA ALA A 289 42.33 -22.46 5.17
C ALA A 289 43.76 -22.17 4.66
N PRO A 290 43.94 -21.68 3.41
CA PRO A 290 45.22 -21.15 2.99
C PRO A 290 45.41 -19.73 3.55
N ARG A 291 46.60 -19.48 4.08
CA ARG A 291 47.05 -18.14 4.50
C ARG A 291 48.38 -17.84 3.85
N VAL A 292 48.57 -16.61 3.42
CA VAL A 292 49.87 -16.10 2.96
C VAL A 292 50.34 -15.01 3.90
N TYR A 293 51.65 -14.78 3.95
CA TYR A 293 52.18 -13.72 4.80
C TYR A 293 53.48 -13.11 4.27
N VAL A 294 53.74 -11.88 4.71
CA VAL A 294 55.00 -11.17 4.56
C VAL A 294 55.45 -10.67 5.92
N LEU A 295 56.68 -10.97 6.30
CA LEU A 295 57.30 -10.55 7.54
C LEU A 295 58.49 -9.62 7.23
N GLY A 296 58.56 -8.49 7.93
CA GLY A 296 59.57 -7.45 7.73
C GLY A 296 59.14 -6.37 6.73
N VAL A 297 60.08 -5.56 6.27
CA VAL A 297 59.83 -4.48 5.30
C VAL A 297 60.06 -5.03 3.90
N GLY A 298 59.05 -4.97 3.04
CA GLY A 298 59.17 -5.38 1.64
C GLY A 298 57.93 -6.06 1.08
N ARG A 299 58.11 -6.78 -0.03
CA ARG A 299 57.00 -7.35 -0.81
C ARG A 299 57.10 -8.86 -0.94
N GLY A 300 55.98 -9.53 -0.78
CA GLY A 300 55.78 -10.94 -1.16
C GLY A 300 54.88 -11.04 -2.39
N ARG A 301 55.23 -11.88 -3.35
CA ARG A 301 54.41 -12.16 -4.55
C ARG A 301 54.07 -13.65 -4.60
N PHE A 302 52.79 -13.96 -4.70
CA PHE A 302 52.22 -15.31 -4.60
C PHE A 302 51.49 -15.67 -5.90
N GLU A 303 51.83 -16.82 -6.46
CA GLU A 303 51.26 -17.33 -7.71
C GLU A 303 50.72 -18.76 -7.48
N ARG A 304 49.56 -19.07 -8.08
CA ARG A 304 48.97 -20.43 -8.11
C ARG A 304 48.85 -21.08 -6.72
N ILE A 305 48.02 -20.50 -5.87
CA ILE A 305 47.76 -21.05 -4.53
C ILE A 305 46.76 -22.20 -4.67
N LEU A 306 47.17 -23.40 -4.29
CA LEU A 306 46.37 -24.63 -4.40
C LEU A 306 46.32 -25.36 -3.05
N LEU A 307 45.12 -25.62 -2.56
CA LEU A 307 44.85 -26.39 -1.35
C LEU A 307 44.10 -27.68 -1.71
N GLU A 308 44.60 -28.80 -1.21
CA GLU A 308 44.13 -30.14 -1.57
C GLU A 308 44.03 -31.03 -0.33
N GLU A 309 42.99 -31.88 -0.24
CA GLU A 309 43.03 -33.05 0.64
C GLU A 309 43.87 -34.16 -0.02
N VAL A 310 44.83 -34.68 0.73
CA VAL A 310 45.68 -35.78 0.30
C VAL A 310 44.98 -37.09 0.66
N ALA A 311 44.20 -37.63 -0.28
CA ALA A 311 43.64 -38.97 -0.15
C ALA A 311 44.75 -40.04 -0.10
N VAL A 312 44.52 -41.11 0.67
CA VAL A 312 45.46 -42.24 0.84
C VAL A 312 45.57 -43.10 -0.42
N PHE A 313 44.64 -42.98 -1.37
CA PHE A 313 44.66 -43.68 -2.66
C PHE A 313 44.93 -42.71 -3.80
N GLN A 314 45.73 -43.16 -4.78
CA GLN A 314 46.21 -42.39 -5.92
C GLN A 314 45.08 -41.60 -6.60
N ARG A 315 45.21 -40.27 -6.67
CA ARG A 315 44.35 -39.40 -7.47
C ARG A 315 44.49 -39.73 -8.96
N GLU A 316 43.38 -39.70 -9.69
CA GLU A 316 43.41 -39.74 -11.16
C GLU A 316 43.69 -38.34 -11.74
N PRO A 317 44.27 -38.23 -12.95
CA PRO A 317 44.45 -36.94 -13.62
C PRO A 317 43.07 -36.31 -13.94
N GLY A 318 42.63 -35.36 -13.12
CA GLY A 318 41.34 -34.68 -13.27
C GLY A 318 40.71 -34.19 -11.96
N ASP A 319 41.17 -34.69 -10.81
CA ASP A 319 40.65 -34.26 -9.51
C ASP A 319 41.00 -32.79 -9.22
N LEU A 320 39.95 -31.96 -9.09
CA LEU A 320 40.10 -30.54 -8.78
C LEU A 320 40.59 -30.33 -7.34
N PRO A 321 41.42 -29.30 -7.08
CA PRO A 321 41.79 -28.89 -5.74
C PRO A 321 40.56 -28.38 -4.97
N ILE A 322 40.58 -28.50 -3.64
CA ILE A 322 39.47 -28.04 -2.78
C ILE A 322 39.43 -26.51 -2.75
N PHE A 323 40.58 -25.87 -2.95
CA PHE A 323 40.67 -24.45 -3.27
C PHE A 323 41.79 -24.20 -4.28
N SER A 324 41.53 -23.36 -5.27
CA SER A 324 42.54 -22.87 -6.21
C SER A 324 42.34 -21.41 -6.54
N ASP A 325 43.42 -20.64 -6.47
CA ASP A 325 43.45 -19.27 -6.95
C ASP A 325 44.64 -19.06 -7.90
N THR A 326 44.31 -18.75 -9.16
CA THR A 326 45.26 -18.39 -10.22
C THR A 326 45.23 -16.90 -10.54
N PHE A 327 44.40 -16.11 -9.83
CA PHE A 327 44.27 -14.66 -9.94
C PHE A 327 43.91 -14.18 -11.35
N SER A 328 43.13 -14.98 -12.09
CA SER A 328 42.75 -14.72 -13.49
C SER A 328 41.55 -13.79 -13.68
N ALA A 329 40.76 -13.54 -12.62
CA ALA A 329 39.64 -12.60 -12.61
C ALA A 329 39.84 -11.55 -11.51
N ILE A 330 39.43 -10.29 -11.74
CA ILE A 330 39.42 -9.26 -10.69
C ILE A 330 38.18 -9.47 -9.82
N GLN A 331 38.32 -10.33 -8.81
CA GLN A 331 37.44 -10.34 -7.65
C GLN A 331 38.34 -10.55 -6.42
N SER A 332 38.75 -9.45 -5.79
CA SER A 332 39.63 -9.45 -4.63
C SER A 332 38.88 -9.86 -3.36
N LEU A 333 39.03 -11.14 -2.96
CA LEU A 333 38.45 -11.71 -1.73
C LEU A 333 39.48 -11.90 -0.60
N TRP A 334 40.71 -11.41 -0.79
CA TRP A 334 41.79 -11.62 0.16
C TRP A 334 41.77 -10.54 1.26
N HIS A 335 41.42 -10.95 2.49
CA HIS A 335 41.37 -10.12 3.68
C HIS A 335 42.75 -10.03 4.34
N ILE A 336 43.13 -8.83 4.78
CA ILE A 336 44.46 -8.52 5.34
C ILE A 336 44.37 -8.34 6.85
N ASP A 337 45.36 -8.84 7.58
CA ASP A 337 45.50 -8.65 9.03
C ASP A 337 46.98 -8.46 9.43
N PRO A 338 47.36 -7.41 10.21
CA PRO A 338 46.53 -6.28 10.65
C PRO A 338 46.22 -5.27 9.53
N PRO A 339 45.15 -4.46 9.67
CA PRO A 339 44.82 -3.41 8.71
C PRO A 339 45.97 -2.39 8.62
N GLY A 340 46.49 -2.16 7.40
CA GLY A 340 47.61 -1.22 7.16
C GLY A 340 48.60 -1.65 6.06
N GLY A 341 48.52 -2.88 5.58
CA GLY A 341 49.25 -3.37 4.41
C GLY A 341 48.55 -3.08 3.08
N ARG A 342 49.22 -3.37 1.97
CA ARG A 342 48.63 -3.29 0.62
C ARG A 342 48.57 -4.67 -0.03
N VAL A 343 47.39 -5.03 -0.54
CA VAL A 343 47.19 -6.12 -1.49
C VAL A 343 47.10 -5.52 -2.89
N MET A 344 47.92 -6.01 -3.82
CA MET A 344 47.82 -5.69 -5.24
C MET A 344 47.65 -6.97 -6.04
N LEU A 345 46.77 -6.95 -7.05
CA LEU A 345 46.64 -8.01 -8.02
C LEU A 345 47.38 -7.60 -9.30
N GLU A 346 48.36 -8.40 -9.71
CA GLU A 346 49.07 -8.20 -10.96
C GLU A 346 48.53 -9.21 -11.99
N ARG A 347 47.98 -8.71 -13.11
CA ARG A 347 47.56 -9.56 -14.23
C ARG A 347 48.79 -9.98 -15.05
N GLY A 348 48.90 -11.27 -15.33
CA GLY A 348 49.92 -11.83 -16.21
C GLY A 348 49.64 -11.55 -17.69
N ALA A 349 50.65 -11.79 -18.52
CA ALA A 349 50.58 -11.55 -19.97
C ALA A 349 49.71 -12.59 -20.72
N ALA A 350 49.43 -13.75 -20.11
CA ALA A 350 48.58 -14.80 -20.67
C ALA A 350 47.21 -14.86 -19.96
N ALA A 351 46.17 -15.25 -20.71
CA ALA A 351 44.84 -15.50 -20.15
C ALA A 351 44.91 -16.62 -19.10
N GLY A 352 44.55 -16.33 -17.84
CA GLY A 352 44.62 -17.30 -16.75
C GLY A 352 45.77 -17.10 -15.76
N GLU A 353 46.67 -16.15 -16.00
CA GLU A 353 47.83 -15.90 -15.13
C GLU A 353 47.68 -14.58 -14.37
N GLY A 354 47.88 -14.61 -13.06
CA GLY A 354 47.99 -13.44 -12.20
C GLY A 354 48.76 -13.75 -10.91
N SER A 355 49.06 -12.71 -10.12
CA SER A 355 49.72 -12.87 -8.82
C SER A 355 49.15 -11.93 -7.76
N LEU A 356 49.14 -12.42 -6.52
CA LEU A 356 48.84 -11.65 -5.32
C LEU A 356 50.13 -11.04 -4.78
N ILE A 357 50.14 -9.73 -4.57
CA ILE A 357 51.27 -9.02 -3.99
C ILE A 357 50.85 -8.48 -2.63
N LEU A 358 51.61 -8.81 -1.60
CA LEU A 358 51.51 -8.24 -0.26
C LEU A 358 52.70 -7.34 0.00
N GLU A 359 52.44 -6.11 0.44
CA GLU A 359 53.49 -5.16 0.84
C GLU A 359 53.36 -4.84 2.33
N SER A 360 54.40 -5.20 3.10
CA SER A 360 54.49 -4.89 4.53
C SER A 360 55.51 -3.78 4.81
N LYS A 361 55.19 -2.98 5.83
CA LYS A 361 56.01 -1.85 6.32
C LYS A 361 56.80 -2.18 7.59
N GLY A 362 56.87 -3.44 8.01
CA GLY A 362 57.75 -3.88 9.10
C GLY A 362 57.17 -4.89 10.09
N THR A 363 55.84 -4.95 10.23
CA THR A 363 55.16 -5.98 11.03
C THR A 363 54.76 -7.18 10.17
N MET A 364 54.40 -8.30 10.79
CA MET A 364 53.85 -9.43 10.05
C MET A 364 52.51 -9.04 9.46
N LEU A 365 52.38 -9.17 8.14
CA LEU A 365 51.15 -8.96 7.41
C LEU A 365 50.68 -10.30 6.85
N THR A 366 49.45 -10.69 7.17
CA THR A 366 48.84 -11.91 6.64
C THR A 366 47.72 -11.58 5.67
N ALA A 367 47.43 -12.49 4.75
CA ALA A 367 46.20 -12.44 3.97
C ALA A 367 45.61 -13.83 3.74
N GLN A 368 44.28 -13.88 3.65
CA GLN A 368 43.50 -15.10 3.45
C GLN A 368 42.22 -14.82 2.64
N PRO A 369 41.68 -15.79 1.89
CA PRO A 369 40.59 -15.56 0.92
C PRO A 369 39.17 -15.53 1.53
N PHE A 370 39.05 -15.47 2.86
CA PHE A 370 37.79 -15.39 3.62
C PHE A 370 38.01 -14.71 4.96
N THR A 371 36.94 -14.24 5.60
CA THR A 371 36.96 -13.87 7.03
C THR A 371 36.54 -15.07 7.88
N PRO A 372 36.93 -15.12 9.18
CA PRO A 372 36.38 -16.10 10.10
C PRO A 372 34.84 -16.05 10.20
N LEU A 373 34.21 -14.92 9.87
CA LEU A 373 32.75 -14.77 9.86
C LEU A 373 32.07 -15.37 8.62
N ASP A 374 32.84 -15.76 7.59
CA ASP A 374 32.34 -16.29 6.31
C ASP A 374 32.64 -17.80 6.17
N ALA A 375 32.18 -18.57 7.16
CA ALA A 375 32.46 -20.00 7.31
C ALA A 375 32.11 -20.86 6.07
N ARG A 376 31.16 -20.42 5.24
CA ARG A 376 30.70 -21.13 4.02
C ARG A 376 31.74 -21.15 2.91
N ARG A 377 32.60 -20.12 2.83
CA ARG A 377 33.65 -20.03 1.81
C ARG A 377 34.93 -20.75 2.22
N ILE A 378 35.00 -21.17 3.47
CA ILE A 378 36.13 -21.92 3.99
C ILE A 378 35.93 -23.40 3.66
N PRO A 379 36.91 -24.05 3.02
CA PRO A 379 36.89 -25.49 2.81
C PRO A 379 36.69 -26.27 4.11
N LYS A 380 35.72 -27.20 4.14
CA LYS A 380 35.52 -28.10 5.29
C LYS A 380 36.74 -29.00 5.50
N ALA A 381 37.20 -29.09 6.73
CA ALA A 381 38.19 -30.06 7.14
C ALA A 381 37.50 -31.37 7.55
N THR A 382 38.15 -32.48 7.26
CA THR A 382 37.81 -33.78 7.82
C THR A 382 38.87 -34.12 8.84
N VAL A 383 38.44 -34.35 10.09
CA VAL A 383 39.33 -34.70 11.21
C VAL A 383 40.26 -35.86 10.82
N ASN A 384 41.53 -35.77 11.19
CA ASN A 384 42.58 -36.75 10.87
C ASN A 384 42.89 -36.95 9.37
N ARG A 385 42.39 -36.08 8.48
CA ARG A 385 42.84 -36.04 7.08
C ARG A 385 44.03 -35.12 6.89
N ARG A 386 44.86 -35.44 5.89
CA ARG A 386 46.04 -34.66 5.54
C ARG A 386 45.70 -33.67 4.44
N TYR A 387 46.10 -32.42 4.63
CA TYR A 387 45.94 -31.36 3.65
C TYR A 387 47.29 -30.88 3.14
N ARG A 388 47.32 -30.46 1.88
CA ARG A 388 48.50 -29.94 1.20
C ARG A 388 48.19 -28.56 0.64
N LEU A 389 49.04 -27.59 0.96
CA LEU A 389 49.04 -26.26 0.33
C LEU A 389 50.31 -26.11 -0.52
N THR A 390 50.13 -25.65 -1.75
CA THR A 390 51.23 -25.31 -2.66
C THR A 390 51.02 -23.92 -3.24
N ALA A 391 52.13 -23.20 -3.45
CA ALA A 391 52.15 -21.92 -4.13
C ALA A 391 53.54 -21.68 -4.71
N ARG A 392 53.68 -20.74 -5.63
CA ARG A 392 54.99 -20.17 -5.96
C ARG A 392 55.11 -18.80 -5.31
N VAL A 393 56.21 -18.60 -4.58
CA VAL A 393 56.40 -17.44 -3.71
C VAL A 393 57.70 -16.75 -4.04
N TYR A 394 57.64 -15.44 -4.18
CA TYR A 394 58.78 -14.55 -4.25
C TYR A 394 58.78 -13.63 -3.02
N ALA A 395 59.92 -13.50 -2.37
CA ALA A 395 60.18 -12.51 -1.32
C ALA A 395 61.19 -11.48 -1.84
N GLY A 396 60.81 -10.20 -1.78
CA GLY A 396 61.67 -9.07 -2.13
C GLY A 396 62.80 -8.85 -1.13
N GLU A 397 63.78 -8.02 -1.51
CA GLU A 397 64.96 -7.72 -0.70
C GLU A 397 64.56 -7.32 0.73
N THR A 398 65.17 -7.97 1.72
CA THR A 398 64.94 -7.78 3.18
C THR A 398 63.63 -8.31 3.79
N ALA A 399 62.70 -8.86 3.00
CA ALA A 399 61.47 -9.49 3.51
C ALA A 399 61.53 -11.03 3.52
N GLU A 400 60.77 -11.64 4.43
CA GLU A 400 60.38 -13.05 4.37
C GLU A 400 58.95 -13.14 3.84
N ALA A 401 58.69 -14.02 2.88
CA ALA A 401 57.34 -14.29 2.38
C ALA A 401 57.03 -15.78 2.40
N GLY A 402 55.83 -16.15 2.85
CA GLY A 402 55.47 -17.55 3.06
C GLY A 402 54.00 -17.88 2.91
N ILE A 403 53.75 -19.18 2.86
CA ILE A 403 52.41 -19.77 2.89
C ILE A 403 52.22 -20.51 4.20
N GLY A 404 50.97 -20.65 4.62
CA GLY A 404 50.60 -21.48 5.74
C GLY A 404 49.21 -22.08 5.64
N LEU A 405 49.05 -23.19 6.35
CA LEU A 405 47.82 -23.94 6.52
C LEU A 405 47.26 -23.62 7.91
N VAL A 406 46.05 -23.08 7.93
CA VAL A 406 45.30 -22.76 9.14
C VAL A 406 44.15 -23.76 9.26
N PHE A 407 43.91 -24.26 10.46
CA PHE A 407 42.71 -25.03 10.78
C PHE A 407 41.83 -24.19 11.70
N LEU A 408 40.52 -24.26 11.49
CA LEU A 408 39.56 -23.49 12.27
C LEU A 408 38.51 -24.42 12.86
N SER A 409 37.94 -24.03 14.01
CA SER A 409 36.77 -24.67 14.61
C SER A 409 35.63 -23.67 14.78
N GLU A 410 34.41 -24.18 14.69
CA GLU A 410 33.19 -23.44 15.00
C GLU A 410 32.84 -23.55 16.48
N ASP A 411 32.72 -22.40 17.14
CA ASP A 411 31.95 -22.30 18.37
C ASP A 411 30.48 -22.14 18.00
N LYS A 412 29.64 -23.07 18.44
CA LYS A 412 28.22 -23.09 18.12
C LYS A 412 27.37 -23.50 19.32
N TYR A 413 26.12 -23.04 19.32
CA TYR A 413 25.09 -23.51 20.24
C TYR A 413 23.87 -23.99 19.46
N PHE A 414 23.12 -24.92 20.05
CA PHE A 414 21.86 -25.37 19.45
C PHE A 414 20.74 -24.41 19.85
N SER A 415 20.03 -23.84 18.87
CA SER A 415 18.89 -22.96 19.09
C SER A 415 17.58 -23.63 18.70
N GLU A 416 16.59 -23.52 19.58
CA GLU A 416 15.26 -24.11 19.40
C GLU A 416 14.14 -23.27 20.07
N PRO A 417 12.85 -23.58 19.85
CA PRO A 417 11.73 -22.77 20.34
C PRO A 417 11.72 -22.54 21.86
N ARG A 418 12.32 -23.44 22.65
CA ARG A 418 12.38 -23.30 24.12
C ARG A 418 13.26 -22.12 24.55
N ASP A 419 14.30 -21.80 23.78
CA ASP A 419 15.24 -20.73 24.12
C ASP A 419 14.56 -19.37 23.93
N LEU A 420 13.71 -19.25 22.90
CA LEU A 420 12.85 -18.09 22.71
C LEU A 420 11.88 -17.90 23.88
N ARG A 421 11.23 -18.99 24.33
CA ARG A 421 10.33 -18.92 25.50
C ARG A 421 11.09 -18.52 26.77
N ALA A 422 12.32 -18.98 26.96
CA ALA A 422 13.16 -18.59 28.09
C ALA A 422 13.48 -17.09 28.05
N ARG A 423 13.93 -16.56 26.90
CA ARG A 423 14.18 -15.12 26.75
C ARG A 423 12.92 -14.28 26.99
N LEU A 424 11.77 -14.73 26.48
CA LEU A 424 10.50 -14.04 26.71
C LEU A 424 10.08 -14.11 28.19
N GLN A 425 10.38 -15.19 28.90
CA GLN A 425 10.15 -15.30 30.35
C GLN A 425 10.96 -14.27 31.13
N ASP A 426 12.21 -14.02 30.77
CA ASP A 426 13.02 -12.97 31.42
C ASP A 426 12.35 -11.59 31.29
N ARG A 427 11.78 -11.29 30.12
CA ARG A 427 11.00 -10.07 29.85
C ARG A 427 9.73 -10.01 30.71
N ILE A 428 9.04 -11.13 30.85
CA ILE A 428 7.83 -11.24 31.69
C ILE A 428 8.17 -11.07 33.17
N GLU A 429 9.29 -11.62 33.63
CA GLU A 429 9.77 -11.42 35.00
C GLU A 429 10.12 -9.96 35.26
N TRP A 430 10.74 -9.30 34.30
CA TRP A 430 10.96 -7.86 34.34
C TRP A 430 9.63 -7.09 34.41
N SER A 431 8.65 -7.39 33.53
CA SER A 431 7.31 -6.80 33.56
C SER A 431 6.62 -6.99 34.92
N ARG A 432 6.82 -8.14 35.56
CA ARG A 432 6.33 -8.42 36.92
C ARG A 432 6.99 -7.53 37.98
N LYS A 433 8.29 -7.33 37.91
CA LYS A 433 9.04 -6.47 38.85
C LYS A 433 8.68 -4.99 38.66
N ALA A 434 8.58 -4.55 37.40
CA ALA A 434 8.23 -3.18 37.04
C ALA A 434 6.73 -2.87 37.20
N ASN A 435 5.89 -3.91 37.30
CA ASN A 435 4.42 -3.81 37.26
C ASN A 435 3.91 -2.98 36.06
N ALA A 436 4.48 -3.25 34.88
CA ALA A 436 4.19 -2.51 33.66
C ALA A 436 3.91 -3.47 32.49
N PRO A 437 3.09 -3.08 31.49
CA PRO A 437 2.84 -3.88 30.31
C PRO A 437 4.07 -3.91 29.42
N ILE A 438 4.27 -5.04 28.72
CA ILE A 438 5.33 -5.19 27.72
C ILE A 438 4.75 -5.58 26.36
N LEU A 439 5.35 -5.05 25.31
CA LEU A 439 4.98 -5.26 23.91
C LEU A 439 6.21 -5.68 23.09
N LEU A 440 6.10 -6.78 22.35
CA LEU A 440 7.08 -7.14 21.33
C LEU A 440 6.78 -6.34 20.06
N THR A 441 7.50 -5.25 19.79
CA THR A 441 7.15 -4.37 18.67
C THR A 441 7.90 -4.70 17.38
N GLU A 442 8.97 -5.48 17.41
CA GLU A 442 9.69 -5.88 16.20
C GLU A 442 10.20 -7.31 16.27
N PHE A 443 9.74 -8.13 15.33
CA PHE A 443 10.31 -9.42 14.98
C PHE A 443 10.04 -9.71 13.51
N ALA A 444 10.96 -10.42 12.85
CA ALA A 444 10.81 -10.89 11.48
C ALA A 444 11.76 -12.05 11.21
N ALA A 445 11.45 -12.85 10.19
CA ALA A 445 12.31 -13.88 9.67
C ALA A 445 12.59 -13.64 8.17
N PRO A 446 13.77 -14.01 7.66
CA PRO A 446 14.18 -13.70 6.31
C PRO A 446 13.43 -14.58 5.29
N LYS A 447 12.95 -13.95 4.22
CA LYS A 447 12.16 -14.62 3.15
C LYS A 447 12.85 -15.83 2.51
N HIS A 448 14.18 -15.85 2.51
CA HIS A 448 15.01 -16.86 1.84
C HIS A 448 15.50 -17.96 2.78
N ALA A 449 14.98 -18.04 4.02
CA ALA A 449 15.30 -19.15 4.90
C ALA A 449 14.91 -20.50 4.23
N PRO A 450 15.74 -21.54 4.39
CA PRO A 450 15.49 -22.84 3.80
C PRO A 450 14.23 -23.50 4.40
N ASP A 451 13.57 -24.36 3.61
CA ASP A 451 12.57 -25.34 4.08
C ASP A 451 11.47 -24.82 5.03
N HIS A 452 10.94 -23.62 4.76
CA HIS A 452 9.84 -23.00 5.53
C HIS A 452 10.19 -22.65 6.97
N MET A 453 11.48 -22.63 7.32
CA MET A 453 11.97 -22.35 8.67
C MET A 453 11.63 -20.92 9.13
N GLU A 454 11.49 -19.97 8.20
CA GLU A 454 11.01 -18.62 8.52
C GLU A 454 9.60 -18.63 9.13
N ILE A 455 8.72 -19.52 8.66
CA ILE A 455 7.37 -19.70 9.20
C ILE A 455 7.44 -20.38 10.56
N GLN A 456 8.32 -21.38 10.73
CA GLN A 456 8.47 -22.08 12.00
C GLN A 456 8.94 -21.14 13.12
N TRP A 457 9.94 -20.31 12.84
CA TRP A 457 10.46 -19.32 13.80
C TRP A 457 9.40 -18.27 14.15
N MET A 458 8.73 -17.71 13.14
CA MET A 458 7.68 -16.73 13.35
C MET A 458 6.51 -17.29 14.18
N ASN A 459 6.08 -18.53 13.90
CA ASN A 459 5.04 -19.19 14.68
C ASN A 459 5.47 -19.46 16.12
N ALA A 460 6.75 -19.76 16.36
CA ALA A 460 7.28 -19.93 17.70
C ALA A 460 7.24 -18.61 18.50
N VAL A 461 7.60 -17.49 17.87
CA VAL A 461 7.50 -16.15 18.46
C VAL A 461 6.04 -15.83 18.83
N VAL A 462 5.13 -15.89 17.83
CA VAL A 462 3.71 -15.58 18.02
C VAL A 462 3.09 -16.49 19.08
N SER A 463 3.33 -17.81 18.99
CA SER A 463 2.82 -18.78 19.97
C SER A 463 3.32 -18.47 21.39
N ALA A 464 4.58 -18.09 21.56
CA ALA A 464 5.11 -17.71 22.87
C ALA A 464 4.44 -16.43 23.39
N CYS A 465 4.30 -15.39 22.55
CA CYS A 465 3.60 -14.17 22.88
C CYS A 465 2.14 -14.42 23.30
N GLU A 466 1.37 -15.18 22.52
CA GLU A 466 -0.02 -15.56 22.83
C GLU A 466 -0.11 -16.35 24.14
N THR A 467 0.79 -17.32 24.35
CA THR A 467 0.82 -18.14 25.57
C THR A 467 1.02 -17.29 26.83
N TYR A 468 1.83 -16.24 26.73
CA TYR A 468 2.15 -15.38 27.87
C TYR A 468 1.34 -14.08 27.92
N GLY A 469 0.43 -13.86 26.97
CA GLY A 469 -0.38 -12.64 26.88
C GLY A 469 0.43 -11.38 26.56
N VAL A 470 1.52 -11.52 25.80
CA VAL A 470 2.38 -10.41 25.37
C VAL A 470 1.92 -9.93 24.02
N SER A 471 1.42 -8.69 23.96
CA SER A 471 1.05 -8.04 22.71
C SER A 471 2.24 -7.94 21.75
N TRP A 472 2.00 -8.09 20.44
CA TRP A 472 3.07 -8.23 19.45
C TRP A 472 2.78 -7.48 18.14
N GLN A 473 3.84 -7.05 17.45
CA GLN A 473 3.83 -6.44 16.13
C GLN A 473 4.87 -7.11 15.23
N TYR A 474 4.46 -7.67 14.09
CA TYR A 474 5.38 -8.10 13.05
C TYR A 474 6.06 -6.86 12.44
N ARG A 475 7.37 -6.92 12.12
CA ARG A 475 8.18 -5.76 11.74
C ARG A 475 7.57 -4.90 10.62
N THR A 476 7.34 -5.47 9.44
CA THR A 476 6.78 -4.69 8.32
C THR A 476 6.09 -5.52 7.25
N MET A 477 4.99 -4.99 6.71
CA MET A 477 4.30 -5.56 5.56
C MET A 477 5.10 -5.43 4.27
N ARG A 478 5.74 -4.27 4.02
CA ARG A 478 6.50 -3.98 2.78
C ARG A 478 7.60 -2.96 3.02
N GLU A 479 8.83 -3.31 2.67
CA GLU A 479 9.95 -2.38 2.55
C GLU A 479 10.73 -2.77 1.29
N TYR A 480 11.02 -1.81 0.40
CA TYR A 480 11.66 -2.07 -0.89
C TYR A 480 13.05 -2.67 -0.63
N ASP A 481 13.31 -3.85 -1.19
CA ASP A 481 14.55 -4.62 -1.01
C ASP A 481 14.86 -5.15 0.41
N ASP A 482 13.94 -5.04 1.38
CA ASP A 482 14.14 -5.65 2.72
C ASP A 482 13.78 -7.16 2.70
N PRO A 483 14.72 -8.07 2.99
CA PRO A 483 14.42 -9.50 3.16
C PRO A 483 13.50 -9.81 4.34
N ALA A 484 13.24 -8.86 5.25
CA ALA A 484 12.34 -8.99 6.40
C ALA A 484 10.86 -8.61 6.11
N SER A 485 10.50 -8.09 4.92
CA SER A 485 9.08 -7.79 4.65
C SER A 485 8.22 -9.05 4.62
N LEU A 486 6.93 -8.92 4.92
CA LEU A 486 6.02 -10.05 4.87
C LEU A 486 5.83 -10.58 3.42
N SER A 487 6.24 -11.82 3.15
CA SER A 487 5.98 -12.49 1.86
C SER A 487 4.61 -13.20 1.83
N ASP A 488 4.08 -13.44 0.63
CA ASP A 488 2.85 -14.24 0.44
C ASP A 488 2.95 -15.61 1.16
N ARG A 489 4.13 -16.23 1.17
CA ARG A 489 4.38 -17.49 1.87
C ARG A 489 4.29 -17.35 3.40
N GLN A 490 4.84 -16.29 3.97
CA GLN A 490 4.72 -16.00 5.41
C GLN A 490 3.28 -15.64 5.80
N VAL A 491 2.53 -14.95 4.94
CA VAL A 491 1.09 -14.72 5.07
C VAL A 491 0.34 -16.06 5.21
N TYR A 492 0.59 -17.01 4.31
CA TYR A 492 0.00 -18.36 4.41
C TYR A 492 0.42 -19.08 5.71
N GLY A 493 1.68 -18.98 6.10
CA GLY A 493 2.18 -19.58 7.34
C GLY A 493 1.48 -19.07 8.60
N LEU A 494 1.21 -17.76 8.69
CA LEU A 494 0.47 -17.14 9.79
C LEU A 494 -1.00 -17.57 9.82
N LEU A 495 -1.63 -17.74 8.66
CA LEU A 495 -3.04 -18.10 8.55
C LEU A 495 -3.31 -19.59 8.78
N PHE A 496 -2.41 -20.47 8.32
CA PHE A 496 -2.69 -21.90 8.16
C PHE A 496 -1.70 -22.85 8.87
N GLY A 497 -0.56 -22.34 9.36
CA GLY A 497 0.54 -23.17 9.81
C GLY A 497 1.28 -23.89 8.67
N PRO A 498 2.45 -24.52 8.93
CA PRO A 498 3.16 -25.31 7.92
C PRO A 498 2.37 -26.59 7.57
N ALA A 499 2.29 -26.92 6.28
CA ALA A 499 1.50 -28.04 5.77
C ALA A 499 1.90 -29.43 6.30
N ASP A 500 3.10 -29.56 6.89
CA ASP A 500 3.74 -30.84 7.20
C ASP A 500 4.02 -31.06 8.70
N ALA A 501 3.44 -30.27 9.61
CA ALA A 501 3.66 -30.41 11.05
C ALA A 501 2.81 -31.54 11.69
N PRO A 502 3.37 -32.36 12.61
CA PRO A 502 2.61 -33.35 13.37
C PRO A 502 1.46 -32.70 14.16
N ALA A 503 0.27 -33.30 14.10
CA ALA A 503 -0.99 -32.77 14.63
C ALA A 503 -1.01 -32.47 16.15
N ASP A 504 -0.01 -32.99 16.87
CA ASP A 504 0.25 -32.85 18.29
C ASP A 504 1.16 -31.65 18.63
N SER A 505 1.67 -30.94 17.62
CA SER A 505 2.63 -29.84 17.79
C SER A 505 1.98 -28.46 17.93
N PHE A 506 0.70 -28.29 17.60
CA PHE A 506 0.07 -26.98 17.53
C PHE A 506 -1.42 -27.02 17.90
N THR A 507 -1.79 -26.34 18.98
CA THR A 507 -3.17 -25.94 19.26
C THR A 507 -3.47 -24.68 18.44
N VAL A 508 -3.77 -24.86 17.15
CA VAL A 508 -4.39 -23.79 16.35
C VAL A 508 -5.87 -23.74 16.73
N TRP A 509 -6.43 -22.54 16.86
CA TRP A 509 -7.85 -22.25 17.13
C TRP A 509 -8.77 -23.24 16.39
N PRO A 510 -9.53 -24.10 17.10
CA PRO A 510 -10.51 -24.99 16.48
C PRO A 510 -11.54 -24.23 15.64
N GLU A 511 -11.87 -22.99 16.01
CA GLU A 511 -12.78 -22.11 15.25
C GLU A 511 -12.17 -21.65 13.92
N LEU A 512 -10.87 -21.31 13.89
CA LEU A 512 -10.16 -20.90 12.68
C LEU A 512 -9.91 -22.11 11.76
N GLN A 513 -9.54 -23.26 12.33
CA GLN A 513 -9.39 -24.50 11.56
C GLN A 513 -10.74 -24.99 10.99
N ASN A 514 -11.86 -24.85 11.72
CA ASN A 514 -13.20 -25.13 11.19
C ASN A 514 -13.63 -24.11 10.12
N PHE A 515 -13.34 -22.82 10.31
CA PHE A 515 -13.60 -21.78 9.32
C PHE A 515 -12.83 -22.07 8.03
N LEU A 516 -11.57 -22.49 8.13
CA LEU A 516 -10.72 -22.81 6.99
C LEU A 516 -11.03 -24.18 6.37
N LEU A 517 -11.41 -25.21 7.13
CA LEU A 517 -11.89 -26.50 6.60
C LEU A 517 -13.24 -26.37 5.91
N GLN A 518 -14.11 -25.47 6.36
CA GLN A 518 -15.32 -25.09 5.63
C GLN A 518 -14.98 -24.31 4.35
N SER A 519 -13.98 -23.43 4.41
CA SER A 519 -13.46 -22.70 3.24
C SER A 519 -12.73 -23.61 2.22
N TYR A 520 -12.08 -24.69 2.68
CA TYR A 520 -11.35 -25.63 1.83
C TYR A 520 -12.30 -26.64 1.15
N LYS A 521 -13.41 -27.02 1.80
CA LYS A 521 -14.49 -27.80 1.15
C LYS A 521 -15.20 -27.02 0.05
N VAL A 522 -15.24 -25.68 0.14
CA VAL A 522 -15.79 -24.78 -0.90
C VAL A 522 -14.96 -24.83 -2.20
N HIS A 523 -13.67 -25.16 -2.16
CA HIS A 523 -12.87 -25.32 -3.37
C HIS A 523 -13.27 -26.51 -4.25
N SER A 524 -13.93 -27.53 -3.71
CA SER A 524 -14.41 -28.68 -4.48
C SER A 524 -15.86 -28.55 -4.98
N PHE A 525 -16.57 -27.48 -4.61
CA PHE A 525 -17.95 -27.22 -5.02
C PHE A 525 -18.03 -26.29 -6.25
N ALA A 526 -16.90 -25.70 -6.66
CA ALA A 526 -16.82 -24.75 -7.77
C ALA A 526 -17.10 -25.39 -9.14
N GLU A 527 -16.78 -26.67 -9.36
CA GLU A 527 -16.97 -27.31 -10.68
C GLU A 527 -18.41 -27.79 -10.94
N GLU A 528 -19.18 -28.16 -9.91
CA GLU A 528 -20.61 -28.51 -10.07
C GLU A 528 -21.51 -27.27 -10.01
N THR A 529 -21.12 -26.23 -9.26
CA THR A 529 -21.86 -24.96 -9.20
C THR A 529 -21.69 -24.15 -10.47
N LEU A 530 -20.54 -24.21 -11.16
CA LEU A 530 -20.39 -23.60 -12.50
C LEU A 530 -21.37 -24.20 -13.51
N LYS A 531 -21.65 -25.51 -13.43
CA LYS A 531 -22.66 -26.17 -14.28
C LYS A 531 -24.10 -25.79 -13.90
N LEU A 532 -24.37 -25.53 -12.62
CA LEU A 532 -25.68 -25.11 -12.12
C LEU A 532 -25.95 -23.61 -12.33
N VAL A 533 -24.89 -22.79 -12.35
CA VAL A 533 -24.91 -21.34 -12.62
C VAL A 533 -24.97 -21.10 -14.13
N GLU A 534 -24.27 -21.89 -14.95
CA GLU A 534 -24.49 -21.90 -16.41
C GLU A 534 -25.92 -22.37 -16.77
N SER A 535 -26.51 -23.27 -15.96
CA SER A 535 -27.92 -23.67 -16.15
C SER A 535 -28.94 -22.64 -15.62
N HIS A 536 -28.60 -21.83 -14.60
CA HIS A 536 -29.48 -20.75 -14.09
C HIS A 536 -29.32 -19.43 -14.86
N LEU A 537 -28.14 -19.11 -15.40
CA LEU A 537 -27.94 -17.98 -16.30
C LEU A 537 -28.55 -18.21 -17.69
N ALA A 538 -28.91 -19.47 -18.01
CA ALA A 538 -29.74 -19.81 -19.15
C ALA A 538 -31.25 -19.55 -18.90
N GLU A 539 -31.68 -19.28 -17.66
CA GLU A 539 -33.07 -18.97 -17.31
C GLU A 539 -33.18 -17.52 -16.76
N GLY A 540 -33.31 -16.57 -17.68
CA GLY A 540 -33.29 -15.14 -17.39
C GLY A 540 -34.43 -14.64 -16.50
N SER A 541 -34.09 -13.77 -15.53
CA SER A 541 -35.00 -12.72 -15.08
C SER A 541 -34.97 -11.57 -16.09
N PRO A 542 -36.13 -11.02 -16.52
CA PRO A 542 -36.17 -10.04 -17.61
C PRO A 542 -35.49 -8.72 -17.23
N ALA A 543 -34.69 -8.19 -18.16
CA ALA A 543 -34.09 -6.86 -18.08
C ALA A 543 -35.18 -5.78 -18.14
N ASN A 544 -35.51 -5.18 -17.00
CA ASN A 544 -36.52 -4.14 -16.90
C ASN A 544 -35.89 -2.73 -16.96
N PRO A 545 -36.59 -1.74 -17.53
CA PRO A 545 -36.20 -0.34 -17.46
C PRO A 545 -36.04 0.16 -16.01
N VAL A 546 -35.04 1.02 -15.79
CA VAL A 546 -34.77 1.75 -14.55
C VAL A 546 -35.97 2.64 -14.20
N SER A 547 -36.61 2.31 -13.08
CA SER A 547 -37.76 3.03 -12.53
C SER A 547 -37.33 4.08 -11.50
N PRO A 548 -38.16 5.11 -11.22
CA PRO A 548 -37.91 6.02 -10.11
C PRO A 548 -37.86 5.24 -8.77
N PRO A 549 -37.11 5.73 -7.77
CA PRO A 549 -37.00 5.04 -6.49
C PRO A 549 -38.38 5.08 -5.80
N ALA A 550 -38.69 4.11 -4.94
CA ALA A 550 -40.00 4.08 -4.25
C ALA A 550 -40.26 5.35 -3.43
N ALA A 551 -39.22 5.87 -2.77
CA ALA A 551 -39.21 7.15 -2.09
C ALA A 551 -37.88 7.88 -2.38
N GLY A 552 -37.89 9.21 -2.33
CA GLY A 552 -36.68 9.99 -2.51
C GLY A 552 -36.26 10.21 -3.97
N CYS A 553 -34.96 10.45 -4.15
CA CYS A 553 -34.34 10.90 -5.38
C CYS A 553 -33.03 10.15 -5.62
N TRP A 554 -32.86 9.54 -6.81
CA TRP A 554 -31.58 8.93 -7.21
C TRP A 554 -30.49 9.99 -7.32
N VAL A 555 -29.27 9.67 -6.87
CA VAL A 555 -28.11 10.54 -7.00
C VAL A 555 -27.07 9.89 -7.90
N GLY A 556 -26.97 10.39 -9.12
CA GLY A 556 -25.87 10.12 -10.03
C GLY A 556 -24.77 11.17 -9.93
N ALA A 557 -23.60 10.84 -10.44
CA ALA A 557 -22.48 11.77 -10.50
C ALA A 557 -21.52 11.40 -11.62
N GLN A 558 -20.98 12.41 -12.29
CA GLN A 558 -19.89 12.26 -13.24
C GLN A 558 -18.63 11.81 -12.50
N VAL A 559 -17.90 10.87 -13.08
CA VAL A 559 -16.68 10.28 -12.49
C VAL A 559 -15.46 10.45 -13.40
N GLN A 560 -15.57 11.25 -14.47
CA GLN A 560 -14.56 11.39 -15.51
C GLN A 560 -14.31 12.86 -15.86
N ASP A 561 -13.03 13.20 -16.04
CA ASP A 561 -12.54 14.56 -16.31
C ASP A 561 -13.11 15.17 -17.61
N SER A 562 -13.49 14.34 -18.59
CA SER A 562 -14.05 14.79 -19.85
C SER A 562 -15.17 13.89 -20.36
N PRO A 563 -16.31 14.44 -20.81
CA PRO A 563 -17.39 13.66 -21.43
C PRO A 563 -16.98 12.98 -22.76
N LEU A 564 -15.84 13.35 -23.35
CA LEU A 564 -15.40 12.84 -24.67
C LEU A 564 -14.40 11.68 -24.60
N SER A 565 -13.99 11.22 -23.42
CA SER A 565 -12.94 10.19 -23.31
C SER A 565 -13.44 8.78 -23.68
N ALA A 566 -12.61 8.01 -24.39
CA ALA A 566 -12.80 6.57 -24.52
C ALA A 566 -12.75 5.92 -23.13
N ALA A 567 -13.43 4.77 -22.93
CA ALA A 567 -13.53 4.09 -21.64
C ALA A 567 -12.15 4.01 -20.97
N PRO A 568 -11.88 4.72 -19.86
CA PRO A 568 -10.57 4.67 -19.24
C PRO A 568 -10.39 3.35 -18.50
N ALA A 569 -9.16 2.82 -18.53
CA ALA A 569 -8.72 1.92 -17.48
C ALA A 569 -8.96 2.61 -16.12
N GLY A 570 -9.51 1.89 -15.14
CA GLY A 570 -9.82 2.45 -13.83
C GLY A 570 -11.21 3.09 -13.68
N THR A 571 -12.18 2.79 -14.56
CA THR A 571 -13.58 3.23 -14.39
C THR A 571 -14.15 2.85 -13.01
N PHE A 572 -13.87 1.63 -12.54
CA PHE A 572 -14.25 1.19 -11.20
C PHE A 572 -13.62 2.08 -10.11
N ASP A 573 -12.33 2.39 -10.22
CA ASP A 573 -11.62 3.24 -9.26
C ASP A 573 -12.17 4.66 -9.22
N ALA A 574 -12.58 5.20 -10.38
CA ALA A 574 -13.22 6.50 -10.49
C ALA A 574 -14.62 6.53 -9.83
N ILE A 575 -15.42 5.47 -10.01
CA ILE A 575 -16.71 5.32 -9.31
C ILE A 575 -16.48 5.24 -7.80
N MET A 576 -15.46 4.50 -7.35
CA MET A 576 -15.12 4.40 -5.94
C MET A 576 -14.55 5.71 -5.37
N ASP A 577 -13.81 6.50 -6.16
CA ASP A 577 -13.37 7.84 -5.77
C ASP A 577 -14.55 8.79 -5.58
N MET A 578 -15.49 8.80 -6.52
CA MET A 578 -16.70 9.59 -6.39
C MET A 578 -17.58 9.11 -5.23
N THR A 579 -17.63 7.80 -4.97
CA THR A 579 -18.31 7.23 -3.81
C THR A 579 -17.72 7.76 -2.50
N ARG A 580 -16.38 7.88 -2.42
CA ARG A 580 -15.68 8.49 -1.28
C ARG A 580 -15.99 9.98 -1.16
N LYS A 581 -16.01 10.72 -2.28
CA LYS A 581 -16.33 12.15 -2.32
C LYS A 581 -17.77 12.45 -1.85
N LEU A 582 -18.74 11.62 -2.24
CA LEU A 582 -20.16 11.84 -1.94
C LEU A 582 -20.66 11.12 -0.68
N GLY A 583 -19.91 10.12 -0.19
CA GLY A 583 -20.33 9.26 0.93
C GLY A 583 -21.38 8.21 0.54
N ARG A 584 -21.64 8.06 -0.76
CA ARG A 584 -22.67 7.17 -1.31
C ARG A 584 -22.29 6.79 -2.73
N LEU A 585 -22.55 5.53 -3.10
CA LEU A 585 -22.35 5.05 -4.46
C LEU A 585 -23.26 5.82 -5.43
N PRO A 586 -22.75 6.45 -6.49
CA PRO A 586 -23.59 7.07 -7.49
C PRO A 586 -24.55 6.04 -8.09
N ALA A 587 -25.85 6.31 -8.05
CA ALA A 587 -26.86 5.47 -8.69
C ALA A 587 -26.59 5.38 -10.19
N TRP A 588 -26.34 6.53 -10.81
CA TRP A 588 -26.10 6.65 -12.24
C TRP A 588 -24.75 7.29 -12.53
N VAL A 589 -24.02 6.71 -13.48
CA VAL A 589 -22.74 7.26 -13.96
C VAL A 589 -22.97 7.77 -15.39
N PRO A 590 -22.90 9.10 -15.63
CA PRO A 590 -23.11 9.66 -16.94
C PRO A 590 -21.95 9.28 -17.87
N VAL A 591 -22.31 8.79 -19.06
CA VAL A 591 -21.40 8.49 -20.17
C VAL A 591 -21.82 9.36 -21.34
N PHE A 592 -20.87 9.95 -22.06
CA PHE A 592 -21.18 10.75 -23.24
C PHE A 592 -20.51 10.17 -24.48
N ARG A 593 -21.27 10.10 -25.58
CA ARG A 593 -20.80 9.59 -26.87
C ARG A 593 -21.39 10.41 -28.02
N PRO A 594 -20.58 11.05 -28.88
CA PRO A 594 -21.09 11.62 -30.11
C PRO A 594 -21.49 10.50 -31.09
N TRP A 595 -22.37 10.75 -32.05
CA TRP A 595 -22.72 9.77 -33.08
C TRP A 595 -21.55 9.51 -34.04
N ALA A 596 -20.79 10.56 -34.36
CA ALA A 596 -19.60 10.48 -35.20
C ALA A 596 -18.55 11.48 -34.75
N ASN A 597 -17.27 11.09 -34.81
CA ASN A 597 -16.15 12.00 -34.50
C ASN A 597 -15.87 12.96 -35.69
N ALA A 598 -16.10 12.46 -36.90
CA ALA A 598 -15.99 13.15 -38.18
C ALA A 598 -17.03 12.58 -39.17
N PRO A 599 -17.34 13.23 -40.30
CA PRO A 599 -18.28 12.69 -41.28
C PRO A 599 -17.89 11.28 -41.74
N GLY A 600 -18.76 10.30 -41.46
CA GLY A 600 -18.53 8.88 -41.80
C GLY A 600 -17.70 8.08 -40.76
N GLU A 601 -17.16 8.73 -39.74
CA GLU A 601 -16.43 8.10 -38.63
C GLU A 601 -17.36 7.88 -37.43
N TRP A 602 -18.22 6.88 -37.55
CA TRP A 602 -19.22 6.50 -36.55
C TRP A 602 -18.61 5.94 -35.26
N THR A 603 -19.17 6.29 -34.10
CA THR A 603 -18.68 5.79 -32.81
C THR A 603 -19.30 4.44 -32.42
N ALA A 604 -18.57 3.59 -31.71
CA ALA A 604 -19.10 2.31 -31.25
C ALA A 604 -19.87 2.43 -29.92
N PHE A 605 -20.82 1.52 -29.71
CA PHE A 605 -21.46 1.33 -28.40
C PHE A 605 -20.37 1.04 -27.33
N PRO A 606 -20.34 1.75 -26.20
CA PRO A 606 -19.27 1.64 -25.21
C PRO A 606 -19.47 0.43 -24.28
N GLU A 607 -19.43 -0.77 -24.83
CA GLU A 607 -19.79 -2.01 -24.12
C GLU A 607 -18.91 -2.26 -22.88
N ASP A 608 -17.58 -2.09 -23.01
CA ASP A 608 -16.64 -2.29 -21.90
C ASP A 608 -16.90 -1.29 -20.78
N HIS A 609 -17.13 -0.01 -21.12
CA HIS A 609 -17.44 1.04 -20.14
C HIS A 609 -18.73 0.72 -19.36
N PHE A 610 -19.76 0.24 -20.06
CA PHE A 610 -21.03 -0.12 -19.45
C PHE A 610 -20.91 -1.34 -18.54
N ARG A 611 -20.10 -2.33 -18.95
CA ARG A 611 -19.81 -3.51 -18.11
C ARG A 611 -19.07 -3.12 -16.84
N ASP A 612 -18.10 -2.20 -16.93
CA ASP A 612 -17.36 -1.70 -15.77
C ASP A 612 -18.26 -0.93 -14.80
N ILE A 613 -19.10 -0.02 -15.32
CA ILE A 613 -20.07 0.72 -14.51
C ILE A 613 -21.04 -0.23 -13.80
N SER A 614 -21.61 -1.20 -14.53
CA SER A 614 -22.51 -2.20 -13.96
C SER A 614 -21.84 -3.15 -12.98
N ALA A 615 -20.56 -3.48 -13.20
CA ALA A 615 -19.78 -4.28 -12.26
C ALA A 615 -19.52 -3.49 -10.95
N GLY A 616 -19.49 -2.16 -11.02
CA GLY A 616 -19.36 -1.27 -9.88
C GLY A 616 -20.65 -0.99 -9.09
N GLY A 617 -21.79 -1.60 -9.44
CA GLY A 617 -23.09 -1.38 -8.78
C GLY A 617 -23.85 -0.14 -9.23
N SER A 618 -23.29 0.63 -10.17
CA SER A 618 -23.95 1.80 -10.77
C SER A 618 -24.64 1.45 -12.08
N THR A 619 -25.63 2.23 -12.48
CA THR A 619 -26.27 2.11 -13.80
C THR A 619 -25.66 3.09 -14.80
N PRO A 620 -25.27 2.68 -16.02
CA PRO A 620 -24.80 3.61 -17.04
C PRO A 620 -25.92 4.59 -17.46
N PHE A 621 -25.60 5.88 -17.51
CA PHE A 621 -26.48 6.92 -18.03
C PHE A 621 -25.88 7.57 -19.28
N LEU A 622 -26.23 7.06 -20.45
CA LEU A 622 -25.67 7.49 -21.72
C LEU A 622 -26.36 8.72 -22.28
N THR A 623 -25.58 9.75 -22.58
CA THR A 623 -25.95 10.85 -23.47
C THR A 623 -25.37 10.58 -24.85
N TRP A 624 -26.24 10.38 -25.84
CA TRP A 624 -25.87 10.03 -27.21
C TRP A 624 -26.10 11.21 -28.15
N GLU A 625 -25.01 11.88 -28.53
CA GLU A 625 -25.02 13.24 -29.09
C GLU A 625 -24.80 13.27 -30.61
N SER A 626 -25.86 13.60 -31.35
CA SER A 626 -25.89 13.79 -32.80
C SER A 626 -25.41 15.17 -33.29
N ARG A 627 -25.29 16.18 -32.42
CA ARG A 627 -25.03 17.59 -32.81
C ARG A 627 -23.67 18.17 -32.39
N TRP A 628 -22.71 17.35 -31.96
CA TRP A 628 -21.35 17.81 -31.58
C TRP A 628 -20.27 17.15 -32.45
N GLY A 629 -19.28 17.92 -32.89
CA GLY A 629 -18.15 17.47 -33.73
C GLY A 629 -18.24 17.93 -35.20
N LEU A 630 -17.24 17.62 -36.02
CA LEU A 630 -17.21 17.99 -37.45
C LEU A 630 -18.21 17.18 -38.33
N GLY A 631 -19.08 16.36 -37.73
CA GLY A 631 -20.02 15.44 -38.40
C GLY A 631 -21.43 15.44 -37.82
N GLU A 632 -22.03 16.61 -37.63
CA GLU A 632 -23.42 16.75 -37.14
C GLU A 632 -24.43 15.95 -37.98
N ILE A 633 -25.29 15.18 -37.31
CA ILE A 633 -26.39 14.42 -37.93
C ILE A 633 -27.72 15.09 -37.53
N SER A 634 -28.39 15.72 -38.49
CA SER A 634 -29.67 16.41 -38.25
C SER A 634 -30.84 15.43 -38.11
N SER A 635 -31.94 15.88 -37.48
CA SER A 635 -33.19 15.11 -37.39
C SER A 635 -33.70 14.67 -38.77
N ALA A 636 -33.56 15.52 -39.79
CA ALA A 636 -33.92 15.22 -41.17
C ALA A 636 -33.10 14.04 -41.74
N MET A 637 -31.78 14.03 -41.52
CA MET A 637 -30.91 12.93 -41.95
C MET A 637 -31.25 11.61 -41.25
N VAL A 638 -31.63 11.67 -39.97
CA VAL A 638 -32.12 10.48 -39.23
C VAL A 638 -33.40 9.96 -39.87
N LEU A 639 -34.35 10.82 -40.20
CA LEU A 639 -35.64 10.44 -40.82
C LEU A 639 -35.49 9.94 -42.26
N GLU A 640 -34.50 10.43 -43.00
CA GLU A 640 -34.15 9.93 -44.33
C GLU A 640 -33.44 8.56 -44.29
N GLY A 641 -33.13 8.06 -43.08
CA GLY A 641 -32.52 6.76 -42.86
C GLY A 641 -31.00 6.75 -43.01
N TYR A 642 -30.35 7.92 -43.07
CA TYR A 642 -28.89 8.04 -43.25
C TYR A 642 -28.10 7.27 -42.18
N ALA A 643 -28.57 7.29 -40.94
CA ALA A 643 -27.94 6.66 -39.79
C ALA A 643 -28.55 5.29 -39.43
N ASP A 644 -29.49 4.76 -40.22
CA ASP A 644 -30.27 3.57 -39.83
C ASP A 644 -29.41 2.33 -39.57
N THR A 645 -28.42 2.07 -40.42
CA THR A 645 -27.50 0.93 -40.24
C THR A 645 -26.72 1.07 -38.94
N TYR A 646 -26.22 2.27 -38.68
CA TYR A 646 -25.52 2.61 -37.45
C TYR A 646 -26.42 2.45 -36.21
N ILE A 647 -27.66 2.95 -36.26
CA ILE A 647 -28.64 2.82 -35.17
C ILE A 647 -28.99 1.34 -34.92
N ARG A 648 -29.12 0.54 -35.99
CA ARG A 648 -29.35 -0.91 -35.89
C ARG A 648 -28.20 -1.64 -35.21
N ASP A 649 -26.95 -1.31 -35.55
CA ASP A 649 -25.77 -1.92 -34.95
C ASP A 649 -25.67 -1.58 -33.45
N TRP A 650 -26.02 -0.33 -33.09
CA TRP A 650 -26.15 0.11 -31.70
C TRP A 650 -27.26 -0.61 -30.95
N ALA A 651 -28.42 -0.81 -31.59
CA ALA A 651 -29.53 -1.57 -31.00
C ALA A 651 -29.13 -3.03 -30.74
N ASP A 652 -28.44 -3.68 -31.68
CA ASP A 652 -27.92 -5.03 -31.50
C ASP A 652 -26.89 -5.10 -30.37
N ALA A 653 -26.01 -4.10 -30.24
CA ALA A 653 -25.03 -4.01 -29.15
C ALA A 653 -25.70 -3.79 -27.79
N ALA A 654 -26.68 -2.88 -27.70
CA ALA A 654 -27.46 -2.66 -26.50
C ALA A 654 -28.20 -3.93 -26.04
N ARG A 655 -28.76 -4.69 -26.99
CA ARG A 655 -29.38 -5.99 -26.72
C ARG A 655 -28.38 -7.01 -26.19
N ARG A 656 -27.18 -7.09 -26.77
CA ARG A 656 -26.11 -8.00 -26.31
C ARG A 656 -25.62 -7.65 -24.91
N TYR A 657 -25.53 -6.37 -24.58
CA TYR A 657 -25.15 -5.92 -23.24
C TYR A 657 -26.13 -6.41 -22.16
N GLY A 658 -27.44 -6.44 -22.46
CA GLY A 658 -28.45 -7.20 -21.70
C GLY A 658 -28.79 -6.68 -20.29
N LYS A 659 -28.03 -5.74 -19.73
CA LYS A 659 -28.30 -5.08 -18.44
C LYS A 659 -28.99 -3.73 -18.61
N PRO A 660 -29.73 -3.22 -17.60
CA PRO A 660 -30.37 -1.90 -17.66
C PRO A 660 -29.36 -0.76 -17.89
N PHE A 661 -29.75 0.23 -18.68
CA PHE A 661 -29.07 1.54 -18.77
C PHE A 661 -30.06 2.65 -19.18
N LEU A 662 -29.72 3.90 -18.87
CA LEU A 662 -30.49 5.06 -19.31
C LEU A 662 -29.91 5.63 -20.61
N LEU A 663 -30.76 5.99 -21.57
CA LEU A 663 -30.37 6.60 -22.83
C LEU A 663 -31.06 7.95 -23.02
N ARG A 664 -30.27 9.03 -22.98
CA ARG A 664 -30.66 10.38 -23.37
C ARG A 664 -30.14 10.68 -24.77
N LEU A 665 -31.04 10.82 -25.73
CA LEU A 665 -30.69 11.37 -27.04
C LEU A 665 -30.37 12.86 -26.94
N THR A 666 -29.64 13.39 -27.92
CA THR A 666 -29.32 14.83 -28.06
C THR A 666 -30.42 15.74 -27.55
N ARG A 667 -30.03 16.74 -26.76
CA ARG A 667 -30.97 17.78 -26.30
C ARG A 667 -31.62 18.46 -27.50
N GLY A 668 -32.94 18.46 -27.54
CA GLY A 668 -33.70 19.09 -28.63
C GLY A 668 -33.62 18.36 -29.97
N ILE A 669 -33.37 17.04 -29.99
CA ILE A 669 -33.71 16.20 -31.15
C ILE A 669 -35.22 16.26 -31.41
N GLU A 670 -35.64 16.28 -32.67
CA GLU A 670 -37.07 16.35 -33.00
C GLU A 670 -37.79 15.06 -32.60
N SER A 671 -39.04 15.17 -32.16
CA SER A 671 -39.89 14.03 -31.75
C SER A 671 -40.02 12.94 -32.81
N SER A 672 -40.06 13.36 -34.08
CA SER A 672 -40.10 12.46 -35.24
C SER A 672 -38.84 11.60 -35.32
N ALA A 673 -37.66 12.21 -35.20
CA ALA A 673 -36.38 11.50 -35.19
C ALA A 673 -36.20 10.65 -33.93
N TYR A 674 -36.66 11.13 -32.77
CA TYR A 674 -36.70 10.36 -31.52
C TYR A 674 -37.49 9.04 -31.71
N ARG A 675 -38.70 9.15 -32.26
CA ARG A 675 -39.55 7.98 -32.59
C ARG A 675 -38.90 7.03 -33.56
N HIS A 676 -38.26 7.56 -34.60
CA HIS A 676 -37.58 6.75 -35.60
C HIS A 676 -36.47 5.90 -34.97
N VAL A 677 -35.60 6.51 -34.16
CA VAL A 677 -34.55 5.80 -33.42
C VAL A 677 -35.15 4.72 -32.52
N GLN A 678 -36.15 5.07 -31.71
CA GLN A 678 -36.80 4.12 -30.82
C GLN A 678 -37.45 2.95 -31.58
N SER A 679 -38.09 3.22 -32.72
CA SER A 679 -38.72 2.18 -33.55
C SER A 679 -37.69 1.15 -34.07
N ILE A 680 -36.46 1.58 -34.36
CA ILE A 680 -35.38 0.69 -34.76
C ILE A 680 -34.96 -0.20 -33.58
N PHE A 681 -34.80 0.37 -32.39
CA PHE A 681 -34.47 -0.40 -31.17
C PHE A 681 -35.58 -1.39 -30.81
N ASP A 682 -36.84 -0.99 -30.88
CA ASP A 682 -37.98 -1.86 -30.62
C ASP A 682 -38.07 -2.99 -31.66
N ALA A 683 -37.84 -2.69 -32.95
CA ALA A 683 -37.79 -3.70 -34.01
C ALA A 683 -36.64 -4.71 -33.83
N ARG A 684 -35.54 -4.30 -33.16
CA ARG A 684 -34.44 -5.19 -32.77
C ARG A 684 -34.67 -5.91 -31.44
N GLY A 685 -35.81 -5.66 -30.75
CA GLY A 685 -36.18 -6.33 -29.51
C GLY A 685 -35.31 -5.93 -28.31
N VAL A 686 -34.88 -4.67 -28.25
CA VAL A 686 -34.09 -4.14 -27.13
C VAL A 686 -35.02 -3.73 -25.98
N THR A 687 -34.92 -4.38 -24.82
CA THR A 687 -35.82 -4.14 -23.67
C THR A 687 -35.14 -3.51 -22.46
N ASN A 688 -33.82 -3.45 -22.44
CA ASN A 688 -32.98 -3.04 -21.31
C ASN A 688 -32.67 -1.53 -21.27
N ILE A 689 -33.48 -0.70 -21.93
CA ILE A 689 -33.27 0.75 -22.03
C ILE A 689 -34.37 1.50 -21.29
N SER A 690 -33.95 2.45 -20.45
CA SER A 690 -34.78 3.57 -20.00
C SER A 690 -34.57 4.79 -20.88
N TRP A 691 -35.59 5.17 -21.62
CA TRP A 691 -35.56 6.28 -22.57
C TRP A 691 -35.75 7.61 -21.85
N MET A 692 -34.78 8.52 -22.02
CA MET A 692 -34.84 9.87 -21.50
C MET A 692 -35.04 10.88 -22.64
N TRP A 693 -36.08 11.71 -22.51
CA TRP A 693 -36.30 12.86 -23.39
C TRP A 693 -35.84 14.14 -22.71
N SER A 694 -35.13 15.00 -23.44
CA SER A 694 -34.67 16.29 -22.92
C SER A 694 -35.10 17.42 -23.88
N PRO A 695 -35.93 18.38 -23.41
CA PRO A 695 -36.32 19.51 -24.23
C PRO A 695 -35.11 20.37 -24.59
N ALA A 696 -35.18 21.04 -25.74
CA ALA A 696 -34.23 22.11 -26.05
C ALA A 696 -34.34 23.21 -24.99
N ALA A 697 -33.21 23.73 -24.49
CA ALA A 697 -33.23 24.81 -23.52
C ALA A 697 -33.91 26.05 -24.11
N THR A 698 -34.89 26.62 -23.40
CA THR A 698 -35.41 27.95 -23.67
C THR A 698 -34.30 28.97 -23.39
N ARG A 699 -33.64 29.50 -24.42
CA ARG A 699 -32.62 30.54 -24.25
C ARG A 699 -33.26 31.78 -23.60
N ARG A 700 -32.83 32.16 -22.39
CA ARG A 700 -32.56 33.58 -22.16
C ARG A 700 -31.25 33.88 -22.86
N SER A 701 -31.33 34.60 -23.98
CA SER A 701 -30.12 35.20 -24.57
C SER A 701 -29.50 36.09 -23.51
N ALA A 702 -28.27 35.80 -23.11
CA ALA A 702 -27.44 36.81 -22.47
C ALA A 702 -27.48 38.07 -23.35
N VAL A 703 -27.71 39.22 -22.73
CA VAL A 703 -27.57 40.53 -23.39
C VAL A 703 -26.19 40.54 -24.05
N PRO A 704 -26.04 40.89 -25.35
CA PRO A 704 -24.72 41.05 -25.93
C PRO A 704 -23.97 42.10 -25.10
N ALA A 705 -22.81 41.76 -24.56
CA ALA A 705 -21.98 42.65 -23.74
C ALA A 705 -21.55 43.95 -24.45
N HIS A 706 -21.91 44.12 -25.73
CA HIS A 706 -21.76 45.36 -26.46
C HIS A 706 -23.04 45.76 -27.20
N ARG A 707 -23.58 46.93 -26.83
CA ARG A 707 -24.48 47.72 -27.67
C ARG A 707 -23.69 48.12 -28.93
N PRO A 708 -24.04 47.62 -30.13
CA PRO A 708 -23.38 48.09 -31.35
C PRO A 708 -23.60 49.60 -31.45
N THR A 709 -22.54 50.36 -31.66
CA THR A 709 -22.61 51.81 -31.80
C THR A 709 -23.53 52.16 -32.98
N GLY A 710 -24.69 52.77 -32.69
CA GLY A 710 -25.67 53.21 -33.68
C GLY A 710 -27.11 52.67 -33.52
N MET A 711 -27.38 51.79 -32.55
CA MET A 711 -28.72 51.23 -32.33
C MET A 711 -29.61 52.15 -31.46
N SER A 712 -30.79 52.55 -31.96
CA SER A 712 -31.72 53.44 -31.25
C SER A 712 -32.46 52.72 -30.12
N ASP A 713 -32.93 53.44 -29.11
CA ASP A 713 -33.61 52.86 -27.94
C ASP A 713 -34.87 52.07 -28.35
N ALA A 714 -35.62 52.51 -29.36
CA ALA A 714 -36.77 51.79 -29.88
C ALA A 714 -36.42 50.46 -30.58
N GLN A 715 -35.22 50.36 -31.18
CA GLN A 715 -34.74 49.11 -31.78
C GLN A 715 -34.22 48.14 -30.71
N ALA A 716 -33.59 48.66 -29.65
CA ALA A 716 -33.21 47.86 -28.49
C ALA A 716 -34.47 47.28 -27.82
N GLU A 717 -35.50 48.11 -27.61
CA GLU A 717 -36.76 47.73 -26.97
C GLU A 717 -37.61 46.76 -27.83
N ALA A 718 -37.53 46.85 -29.17
CA ALA A 718 -38.12 45.88 -30.09
C ALA A 718 -37.41 44.51 -30.06
N VAL A 719 -36.10 44.48 -29.80
CA VAL A 719 -35.34 43.23 -29.66
C VAL A 719 -35.59 42.58 -28.29
N THR A 720 -35.74 43.36 -27.22
CA THR A 720 -36.11 42.83 -25.89
C THR A 720 -37.56 42.35 -25.83
N SER A 721 -38.50 43.04 -26.49
CA SER A 721 -39.91 42.64 -26.50
C SER A 721 -40.24 41.44 -27.40
N ALA A 722 -39.33 41.08 -28.33
CA ALA A 722 -39.49 39.90 -29.20
C ALA A 722 -38.95 38.59 -28.60
N GLN A 723 -38.31 38.62 -27.42
CA GLN A 723 -37.64 37.45 -26.82
C GLN A 723 -38.42 36.79 -25.67
N ASP A 724 -39.60 37.30 -25.33
CA ASP A 724 -40.34 36.90 -24.14
C ASP A 724 -41.71 36.30 -24.47
N THR A 725 -41.75 35.32 -25.38
CA THR A 725 -42.89 34.40 -25.57
C THR A 725 -42.47 33.15 -26.36
N THR A 726 -41.78 32.20 -25.72
CA THR A 726 -42.05 30.79 -26.07
C THR A 726 -43.01 30.29 -25.02
N HIS A 727 -44.27 30.10 -25.41
CA HIS A 727 -45.26 29.55 -24.52
C HIS A 727 -44.82 28.12 -24.15
N VAL A 728 -44.90 27.81 -22.86
CA VAL A 728 -44.73 26.47 -22.25
C VAL A 728 -45.60 25.37 -22.92
N GLU A 729 -46.49 25.77 -23.83
CA GLU A 729 -47.38 24.90 -24.60
C GLU A 729 -46.71 24.26 -25.84
N ASP A 730 -45.57 24.76 -26.31
CA ASP A 730 -44.95 24.36 -27.60
C ASP A 730 -43.76 23.37 -27.49
N PHE A 731 -43.66 22.59 -26.43
CA PHE A 731 -42.64 21.53 -26.39
C PHE A 731 -42.91 20.49 -27.48
N ASP A 732 -41.89 20.19 -28.29
CA ASP A 732 -41.88 19.05 -29.21
C ASP A 732 -41.75 17.75 -28.42
N TRP A 733 -42.86 17.36 -27.78
CA TRP A 733 -42.98 16.13 -27.01
C TRP A 733 -43.18 14.93 -27.94
N PRO A 734 -42.46 13.81 -27.75
CA PRO A 734 -42.53 12.66 -28.65
C PRO A 734 -43.75 11.79 -28.35
N TRP A 735 -44.94 12.32 -28.65
CA TRP A 735 -46.23 11.63 -28.50
C TRP A 735 -46.18 10.22 -29.11
N ASP A 736 -46.76 9.25 -28.41
CA ASP A 736 -46.79 7.83 -28.76
C ASP A 736 -45.44 7.07 -28.66
N SER A 737 -44.42 7.69 -28.08
CA SER A 737 -43.12 7.05 -27.76
C SER A 737 -43.07 6.54 -26.33
N ARG A 738 -42.22 5.56 -26.05
CA ARG A 738 -41.84 5.20 -24.68
C ARG A 738 -40.86 6.25 -24.15
N VAL A 739 -41.29 7.06 -23.18
CA VAL A 739 -40.44 8.00 -22.45
C VAL A 739 -40.50 7.64 -20.98
N ASP A 740 -39.39 7.17 -20.44
CA ASP A 740 -39.28 6.70 -19.05
C ASP A 740 -38.85 7.85 -18.11
N TRP A 741 -38.09 8.82 -18.64
CA TRP A 741 -37.57 9.97 -17.89
C TRP A 741 -37.59 11.26 -18.71
N ILE A 742 -37.80 12.40 -18.04
CA ILE A 742 -37.56 13.74 -18.59
C ILE A 742 -36.26 14.30 -17.99
N GLY A 743 -35.29 14.64 -18.83
CA GLY A 743 -34.00 15.21 -18.39
C GLY A 743 -33.94 16.73 -18.55
N LEU A 744 -33.73 17.46 -17.44
CA LEU A 744 -33.51 18.91 -17.41
C LEU A 744 -32.05 19.24 -17.03
N GLY A 745 -31.57 20.43 -17.38
CA GLY A 745 -30.21 20.89 -17.06
C GLY A 745 -30.25 22.20 -16.25
N VAL A 746 -29.40 22.30 -15.23
CA VAL A 746 -29.28 23.48 -14.36
C VAL A 746 -27.81 23.80 -14.17
N TYR A 747 -27.42 25.02 -14.56
CA TYR A 747 -26.04 25.48 -14.44
C TYR A 747 -26.02 26.88 -13.83
N ASP A 748 -25.11 27.09 -12.91
CA ASP A 748 -24.76 28.42 -12.43
C ASP A 748 -23.41 28.86 -13.01
N ARG A 749 -23.36 30.04 -13.64
CA ARG A 749 -22.17 30.65 -14.27
C ARG A 749 -22.12 32.14 -13.92
N PRO A 750 -21.00 32.70 -13.44
CA PRO A 750 -20.88 34.12 -13.18
C PRO A 750 -20.89 34.93 -14.49
N THR A 751 -21.36 36.17 -14.39
CA THR A 751 -21.42 37.12 -15.50
C THR A 751 -20.00 37.42 -16.03
N PRO A 752 -19.70 37.28 -17.34
CA PRO A 752 -18.38 37.58 -17.86
C PRO A 752 -17.98 39.04 -17.59
N GLY A 753 -16.95 39.25 -16.78
CA GLY A 753 -16.43 40.58 -16.41
C GLY A 753 -16.92 41.17 -15.09
N GLY A 754 -17.69 40.41 -14.29
CA GLY A 754 -17.96 40.73 -12.88
C GLY A 754 -16.90 40.13 -11.94
N ASP A 755 -16.90 40.58 -10.68
CA ASP A 755 -15.84 40.43 -9.67
C ASP A 755 -15.57 38.98 -9.18
N GLY A 756 -16.04 37.95 -9.90
CA GLY A 756 -15.73 36.54 -9.63
C GLY A 756 -16.46 35.91 -8.45
N GLU A 757 -17.61 36.45 -8.05
CA GLU A 757 -18.50 35.85 -7.05
C GLU A 757 -19.60 35.01 -7.73
N ALA A 758 -19.97 33.86 -7.14
CA ALA A 758 -21.21 33.18 -7.53
C ALA A 758 -22.38 34.10 -7.21
N GLU A 759 -23.12 34.56 -8.22
CA GLU A 759 -24.32 35.37 -8.01
C GLU A 759 -25.47 34.49 -7.50
N GLY A 760 -25.42 34.13 -6.21
CA GLY A 760 -26.58 33.66 -5.46
C GLY A 760 -26.67 32.17 -5.17
N LEU A 761 -27.76 31.82 -4.48
CA LEU A 761 -28.13 30.47 -4.08
C LEU A 761 -28.82 29.71 -5.22
N PHE A 762 -29.04 28.41 -5.07
CA PHE A 762 -29.67 27.55 -6.09
C PHE A 762 -30.97 28.16 -6.65
N PRO A 763 -31.12 28.26 -8.00
CA PRO A 763 -32.19 28.99 -8.67
C PRO A 763 -33.54 28.22 -8.68
N ALA A 764 -34.05 27.85 -7.51
CA ALA A 764 -35.22 26.99 -7.38
C ALA A 764 -36.49 27.53 -8.05
N ALA A 765 -36.66 28.86 -8.18
CA ALA A 765 -37.81 29.42 -8.89
C ALA A 765 -37.79 29.10 -10.39
N GLU A 766 -36.61 29.15 -11.02
CA GLU A 766 -36.42 28.79 -12.42
C GLU A 766 -36.57 27.28 -12.62
N VAL A 767 -35.93 26.49 -11.75
CA VAL A 767 -36.06 25.03 -11.79
C VAL A 767 -37.51 24.61 -11.61
N ARG A 768 -38.25 25.25 -10.70
CA ARG A 768 -39.69 25.02 -10.52
C ARG A 768 -40.48 25.36 -11.79
N ALA A 769 -40.19 26.49 -12.45
CA ALA A 769 -40.86 26.85 -13.68
C ALA A 769 -40.63 25.81 -14.79
N GLN A 770 -39.40 25.30 -14.94
CA GLN A 770 -39.10 24.21 -15.87
C GLN A 770 -39.83 22.91 -15.50
N VAL A 771 -39.85 22.55 -14.22
CA VAL A 771 -40.58 21.38 -13.71
C VAL A 771 -42.07 21.49 -14.00
N ASP A 772 -42.70 22.62 -13.65
CA ASP A 772 -44.15 22.85 -13.85
C ASP A 772 -44.52 22.81 -15.34
N ALA A 773 -43.61 23.26 -16.22
CA ALA A 773 -43.78 23.23 -17.66
C ALA A 773 -43.87 21.80 -18.24
N VAL A 774 -43.20 20.82 -17.61
CA VAL A 774 -43.18 19.42 -18.06
C VAL A 774 -44.00 18.46 -17.19
N ARG A 775 -44.46 18.89 -16.00
CA ARG A 775 -45.32 18.09 -15.09
C ARG A 775 -46.56 17.53 -15.79
N LYS A 776 -47.10 18.26 -16.78
CA LYS A 776 -48.27 17.83 -17.59
C LYS A 776 -48.09 16.48 -18.30
N PHE A 777 -46.85 16.04 -18.50
CA PHE A 777 -46.52 14.77 -19.16
C PHE A 777 -46.50 13.56 -18.20
N HIS A 778 -46.69 13.77 -16.89
CA HIS A 778 -46.78 12.70 -15.87
C HIS A 778 -45.60 11.71 -15.89
N THR A 779 -44.43 12.14 -16.36
CA THR A 779 -43.22 11.34 -16.47
C THR A 779 -42.21 11.76 -15.39
N PRO A 780 -41.47 10.84 -14.76
CA PRO A 780 -40.44 11.17 -13.77
C PRO A 780 -39.41 12.16 -14.31
N ILE A 781 -39.02 13.13 -13.48
CA ILE A 781 -38.08 14.20 -13.87
C ILE A 781 -36.71 13.92 -13.25
N CYS A 782 -35.67 14.07 -14.07
CA CYS A 782 -34.27 14.03 -13.66
C CYS A 782 -33.63 15.40 -13.95
N LEU A 783 -32.91 15.97 -12.97
CA LEU A 783 -31.90 16.97 -13.29
C LEU A 783 -30.67 16.23 -13.85
N ALA A 784 -30.72 15.97 -15.15
CA ALA A 784 -29.74 15.16 -15.88
C ALA A 784 -28.34 15.77 -15.89
N GLU A 785 -28.26 17.08 -15.66
CA GLU A 785 -27.01 17.82 -15.44
C GLU A 785 -27.28 18.94 -14.44
N ILE A 786 -26.65 18.85 -13.26
CA ILE A 786 -26.68 19.91 -12.25
C ILE A 786 -25.24 20.28 -11.86
N GLY A 787 -24.89 21.56 -11.94
CA GLY A 787 -23.56 22.04 -11.61
C GLY A 787 -23.50 23.53 -11.26
N CYS A 788 -22.57 23.88 -10.38
CA CYS A 788 -22.20 25.25 -10.04
C CYS A 788 -20.70 25.42 -10.28
N GLU A 789 -20.31 26.52 -10.93
CA GLU A 789 -18.91 26.82 -11.19
C GLU A 789 -18.08 26.88 -9.89
N SER A 790 -16.80 26.48 -9.94
CA SER A 790 -15.93 26.24 -8.79
C SER A 790 -15.31 27.53 -8.26
N ILE A 791 -16.15 28.48 -7.89
CA ILE A 791 -15.79 29.80 -7.34
C ILE A 791 -16.22 29.93 -5.87
N ARG A 792 -15.94 31.08 -5.22
CA ARG A 792 -16.39 31.33 -3.84
C ARG A 792 -17.92 31.22 -3.77
N GLY A 793 -18.43 30.45 -2.80
CA GLY A 793 -19.88 30.23 -2.59
C GLY A 793 -20.40 28.85 -3.03
N GLN A 794 -19.59 28.02 -3.70
CA GLN A 794 -20.01 26.69 -4.21
C GLN A 794 -20.60 25.77 -3.11
N ALA A 795 -20.04 25.80 -1.89
CA ALA A 795 -20.55 25.00 -0.77
C ALA A 795 -21.98 25.43 -0.35
N GLU A 796 -22.23 26.74 -0.27
CA GLU A 796 -23.53 27.30 0.11
C GLU A 796 -24.59 26.99 -0.96
N TRP A 797 -24.19 27.09 -2.23
CA TRP A 797 -25.05 26.74 -3.36
C TRP A 797 -25.50 25.27 -3.32
N TRP A 798 -24.57 24.32 -3.12
CA TRP A 798 -24.91 22.90 -3.05
C TRP A 798 -25.75 22.54 -1.84
N VAL A 799 -25.46 23.12 -0.68
CA VAL A 799 -26.28 22.93 0.54
C VAL A 799 -27.70 23.40 0.30
N ASP A 800 -27.86 24.59 -0.28
CA ASP A 800 -29.17 25.15 -0.59
C ASP A 800 -29.91 24.34 -1.68
N ALA A 801 -29.21 23.89 -2.73
CA ALA A 801 -29.75 23.03 -3.76
C ALA A 801 -30.31 21.72 -3.19
N LEU A 802 -29.51 20.98 -2.42
CA LEU A 802 -29.90 19.69 -1.85
C LEU A 802 -31.04 19.83 -0.84
N ARG A 803 -31.11 20.93 -0.09
CA ARG A 803 -32.25 21.22 0.80
C ARG A 803 -33.52 21.56 0.02
N LYS A 804 -33.43 22.41 -1.00
CA LYS A 804 -34.58 22.81 -1.82
C LYS A 804 -35.14 21.64 -2.63
N LEU A 805 -34.30 20.70 -3.07
CA LEU A 805 -34.73 19.47 -3.75
C LEU A 805 -35.61 18.56 -2.89
N GLN A 806 -35.57 18.71 -1.56
CA GLN A 806 -36.43 17.99 -0.62
C GLN A 806 -37.78 18.68 -0.40
N THR A 807 -37.96 19.91 -0.89
CA THR A 807 -39.20 20.66 -0.69
C THR A 807 -40.33 20.16 -1.59
N PRO A 808 -41.60 20.31 -1.18
CA PRO A 808 -42.75 19.89 -1.98
C PRO A 808 -42.79 20.51 -3.40
N ASP A 809 -42.23 21.71 -3.55
CA ASP A 809 -42.19 22.43 -4.82
C ASP A 809 -41.29 21.74 -5.86
N LEU A 810 -40.27 20.99 -5.42
CA LEU A 810 -39.33 20.27 -6.29
C LEU A 810 -39.43 18.74 -6.18
N ALA A 811 -40.37 18.21 -5.39
CA ALA A 811 -40.60 16.78 -5.19
C ALA A 811 -40.84 15.92 -6.47
N PRO A 812 -41.31 16.45 -7.63
CA PRO A 812 -41.35 15.66 -8.86
C PRO A 812 -39.98 15.29 -9.44
N ILE A 813 -38.91 15.92 -8.98
CA ILE A 813 -37.55 15.55 -9.34
C ILE A 813 -37.21 14.26 -8.58
N ARG A 814 -37.02 13.17 -9.33
CA ARG A 814 -36.76 11.82 -8.80
C ARG A 814 -35.34 11.33 -9.07
N ALA A 815 -34.54 12.12 -9.77
CA ALA A 815 -33.11 11.89 -9.93
C ALA A 815 -32.34 13.21 -10.13
N ILE A 816 -31.10 13.25 -9.68
CA ILE A 816 -30.13 14.31 -9.97
C ILE A 816 -28.81 13.70 -10.40
N VAL A 817 -28.10 14.34 -11.32
CA VAL A 817 -26.78 13.89 -11.78
C VAL A 817 -25.79 15.04 -11.64
N LEU A 818 -24.93 14.93 -10.62
CA LEU A 818 -23.93 15.94 -10.30
C LEU A 818 -22.85 15.96 -11.39
N MET A 819 -22.54 17.16 -11.85
CA MET A 819 -21.43 17.38 -12.75
C MET A 819 -20.13 17.54 -11.97
N GLU A 820 -19.10 16.83 -12.42
CA GLU A 820 -17.73 16.96 -11.97
C GLU A 820 -16.86 16.97 -13.23
N SER A 821 -16.44 18.16 -13.64
CA SER A 821 -15.57 18.34 -14.80
C SER A 821 -14.93 19.73 -14.80
N PRO A 822 -13.62 19.82 -15.07
CA PRO A 822 -12.92 21.09 -15.21
C PRO A 822 -13.16 21.78 -16.57
N LEU A 823 -13.88 21.15 -17.51
CA LEU A 823 -13.96 21.60 -18.91
C LEU A 823 -15.38 21.42 -19.48
N PHE A 824 -16.27 22.38 -19.21
CA PHE A 824 -17.58 22.39 -19.85
C PHE A 824 -17.84 23.67 -20.67
N GLY A 825 -17.89 23.51 -21.99
CA GLY A 825 -18.21 24.57 -22.95
C GLY A 825 -16.99 25.12 -23.69
N GLY A 826 -17.06 25.14 -25.03
CA GLY A 826 -16.01 25.76 -25.85
C GLY A 826 -15.82 27.26 -25.55
N ALA A 827 -14.64 27.78 -25.88
CA ALA A 827 -14.17 29.18 -25.83
C ALA A 827 -14.32 30.00 -24.51
N ALA A 828 -15.17 29.60 -23.57
CA ALA A 828 -15.28 30.14 -22.22
C ALA A 828 -15.36 28.96 -21.23
N GLN A 829 -14.22 28.60 -20.63
CA GLN A 829 -14.09 27.46 -19.72
C GLN A 829 -14.80 27.77 -18.38
N ALA A 830 -15.89 27.06 -18.09
CA ALA A 830 -16.47 26.99 -16.74
C ALA A 830 -15.99 25.70 -16.06
N ASP A 831 -15.49 25.81 -14.83
CA ASP A 831 -14.98 24.71 -14.02
C ASP A 831 -16.07 24.23 -13.03
N PHE A 832 -16.60 23.02 -13.21
CA PHE A 832 -17.62 22.44 -12.32
C PHE A 832 -17.04 21.48 -11.28
N THR A 833 -15.73 21.47 -11.06
CA THR A 833 -15.06 20.56 -10.13
C THR A 833 -15.58 20.77 -8.71
N LEU A 834 -15.94 19.67 -8.04
CA LEU A 834 -16.36 19.69 -6.63
C LEU A 834 -15.12 19.89 -5.74
N ARG A 835 -14.95 21.10 -5.20
CA ARG A 835 -13.79 21.44 -4.36
C ARG A 835 -13.88 20.76 -2.99
N SER A 836 -12.74 20.46 -2.37
CA SER A 836 -12.65 19.82 -1.05
C SER A 836 -13.46 20.53 0.04
N GLY A 837 -13.46 21.87 0.04
CA GLY A 837 -14.27 22.68 0.97
C GLY A 837 -15.79 22.54 0.76
N SER A 838 -16.26 22.18 -0.44
CA SER A 838 -17.67 21.96 -0.77
C SER A 838 -18.10 20.50 -0.51
N LEU A 839 -17.19 19.54 -0.75
CA LEU A 839 -17.45 18.11 -0.64
C LEU A 839 -17.91 17.67 0.75
N TYR A 840 -17.33 18.25 1.82
CA TYR A 840 -17.77 17.97 3.19
C TYR A 840 -19.25 18.28 3.41
N PHE A 841 -19.73 19.41 2.88
CA PHE A 841 -21.12 19.83 3.03
C PHE A 841 -22.07 19.05 2.12
N ILE A 842 -21.65 18.74 0.89
CA ILE A 842 -22.40 17.87 -0.03
C ILE A 842 -22.60 16.48 0.61
N HIS A 843 -21.51 15.87 1.10
CA HIS A 843 -21.54 14.59 1.80
C HIS A 843 -22.54 14.60 2.97
N LYS A 844 -22.52 15.66 3.78
CA LYS A 844 -23.43 15.80 4.92
C LYS A 844 -24.91 15.86 4.49
N GLU A 845 -25.24 16.59 3.43
CA GLU A 845 -26.62 16.71 2.96
C GLU A 845 -27.09 15.43 2.23
N LEU A 846 -26.20 14.73 1.51
CA LEU A 846 -26.47 13.45 0.84
C LEU A 846 -26.59 12.24 1.79
N ALA A 847 -26.18 12.39 3.05
CA ALA A 847 -26.43 11.40 4.10
C ALA A 847 -27.93 11.26 4.42
N ASN A 848 -28.76 12.24 4.05
CA ASN A 848 -30.21 12.17 4.22
C ASN A 848 -30.78 10.99 3.38
N PRO A 849 -31.62 10.12 3.97
CA PRO A 849 -32.19 8.96 3.27
C PRO A 849 -33.13 9.33 2.10
N TYR A 850 -33.50 10.61 1.94
CA TYR A 850 -34.15 11.11 0.73
C TYR A 850 -33.31 10.89 -0.52
N PHE A 851 -31.98 10.89 -0.40
CA PHE A 851 -31.05 10.67 -1.51
C PHE A 851 -30.63 9.20 -1.59
N VAL A 852 -30.89 8.57 -2.73
CA VAL A 852 -30.71 7.13 -2.95
C VAL A 852 -29.54 6.88 -3.92
N GLY A 853 -28.70 5.89 -3.62
CA GLY A 853 -27.46 5.57 -4.36
C GLY A 853 -27.59 4.34 -5.26
N GLY A 854 -26.49 3.82 -5.80
CA GLY A 854 -26.49 2.56 -6.57
C GLY A 854 -26.77 1.31 -5.73
N ASP A 855 -26.98 0.18 -6.41
CA ASP A 855 -27.28 -1.14 -5.82
C ASP A 855 -26.02 -1.87 -5.32
#